data_AF-A0A3E1EGA4-F1
#
_entry.id   AF-A0A3E1EGA4-F1
#
_cell.length_a   1.000
_cell.length_b   1.000
_cell.length_c   1.000
_cell.angle_alpha   90.00
_cell.angle_beta   90.00
_cell.angle_gamma   90.00
#
_symmetry.space_group_name_H-M   'P 1'
#
loop_
_entity.id
_entity.type
_entity.pdbx_description
1 polymer ?
#
loop_
_entity_poly.entity_id
_entity_poly.type
_entity_poly.pdbx_seq_one_letter_code
_entity_poly.pdbx_strand_id
1 'polypeptide(L)'
;MISVIANARLFVDCYGGLGNQLFQVAAGLALSRASAREVFLLGEDHASARLGRGFDLEMFGLDRSTDLPDESAVRLDDESGYTDAMPLRLRDAITAAGERDVVLRGYFQNEKLFAEVKDEVRRMFALPPQYLPEAEGKTPVCLQVRRGEFVDVSHWHHDVCTADYFRRAVALVRERIPNPHFIVVSDGIGWCREVFGNQPDFTFWGTRGPAGDYPVMYGCKAFIISNSTYGWWPAWLTDAELVIHPDRFLNGREWDICPARWVSLPADAEPVNPVAVVTGSPAFLINLDTRPERLREAGGELDREGLPWERTPAIPATKVRNRHSYDRAGCYALGLRVRLLLRRALREGWPAVVFYEDDVVLANDTLERLGQVRLPGDWDVFYLGCCHTWPAYPHSPGLVRCQSATTTHAWAVNRPFMRRLLREFSPRARKNGQDLISIDLTLARLHREIKAYACFPNLARQRESWSDLEGRYYTVYGQDGQQTLWTENLVDGARQHLEDEFERILEGEDEQGELDGRRFWLGPLDCGSPNQFTHDGNSLVSHFGDSQSEWMSLEASTESPGSWDGRMGKGGQWIPERSAMEIRAESSACATEPSWLRECWRILKSGGTLKLPSGSPELPRALMDAGFLYWPAEPFGDGLIHAQKPPSGERRVIPRIFHAIWLGPNAMPAEQQAWMQGWRRMHPDWKLILWTDDNLPPMFCREKYNQSDTWAQKSDILRFEVLYRYGGVYIDTDFECLQPLDEIIAGLSGFTGYERDGGWLAIGIMGATQGHPFFRHWIEKIKTAPAFTGNDILWETGPRRTGQLLQEWLAQNPVSMRMEDAVAGRDSGVLYRDRFAVFEPWVFYPYFMHEPWVREAHPHAIAAHHWAGSWI
;
A
#
# COMPACT_ATOMS: atom_id res chain seq x y z
N MET A 1 -47.26 -25.12 -32.30
CA MET A 1 -47.62 -23.73 -31.96
C MET A 1 -47.01 -23.45 -30.59
N ILE A 2 -46.01 -22.57 -30.53
CA ILE A 2 -45.49 -22.05 -29.27
C ILE A 2 -46.40 -20.88 -28.91
N SER A 3 -47.06 -20.95 -27.75
CA SER A 3 -47.85 -19.81 -27.25
C SER A 3 -46.89 -18.70 -26.81
N VAL A 4 -47.09 -17.50 -27.35
CA VAL A 4 -46.39 -16.30 -26.89
C VAL A 4 -46.76 -16.07 -25.42
N ILE A 5 -45.78 -16.17 -24.52
CA ILE A 5 -45.95 -15.91 -23.08
C ILE A 5 -45.99 -14.39 -22.91
N ALA A 6 -47.18 -13.82 -22.79
CA ALA A 6 -47.45 -12.43 -23.15
C ALA A 6 -47.02 -11.36 -22.13
N ASN A 7 -46.26 -11.69 -21.07
CA ASN A 7 -45.88 -10.73 -20.01
C ASN A 7 -44.44 -10.87 -19.43
N ALA A 8 -43.66 -11.90 -19.80
CA ALA A 8 -42.39 -12.17 -19.14
C ALA A 8 -41.21 -11.40 -19.78
N ARG A 9 -40.53 -10.53 -19.03
CA ARG A 9 -39.45 -9.67 -19.54
C ARG A 9 -38.05 -10.22 -19.19
N LEU A 10 -37.03 -9.76 -19.90
CA LEU A 10 -35.62 -10.02 -19.60
C LEU A 10 -34.87 -8.70 -19.42
N PHE A 11 -34.42 -8.45 -18.20
CA PHE A 11 -33.60 -7.29 -17.85
C PHE A 11 -32.12 -7.66 -17.88
N VAL A 12 -31.28 -6.77 -18.38
CA VAL A 12 -29.82 -6.92 -18.41
C VAL A 12 -29.20 -5.79 -17.60
N ASP A 13 -28.44 -6.12 -16.55
CA ASP A 13 -27.69 -5.15 -15.75
C ASP A 13 -26.38 -4.77 -16.47
N CYS A 14 -26.35 -3.58 -17.10
CA CYS A 14 -25.20 -3.09 -17.84
C CYS A 14 -24.23 -2.30 -16.93
N TYR A 15 -23.01 -2.82 -16.76
CA TYR A 15 -21.98 -2.21 -15.89
C TYR A 15 -20.53 -2.47 -16.36
N GLY A 16 -19.59 -1.71 -15.80
CA GLY A 16 -18.21 -1.64 -16.30
C GLY A 16 -18.09 -0.69 -17.50
N GLY A 17 -16.97 -0.73 -18.23
CA GLY A 17 -16.84 0.05 -19.48
C GLY A 17 -17.47 -0.66 -20.69
N LEU A 18 -17.72 0.07 -21.78
CA LEU A 18 -18.41 -0.43 -22.99
C LEU A 18 -18.14 -1.89 -23.39
N GLY A 19 -16.87 -2.31 -23.42
CA GLY A 19 -16.50 -3.66 -23.84
C GLY A 19 -17.15 -4.78 -22.99
N ASN A 20 -17.47 -4.51 -21.72
CA ASN A 20 -18.22 -5.43 -20.85
C ASN A 20 -19.74 -5.31 -21.10
N GLN A 21 -20.24 -4.09 -21.28
CA GLN A 21 -21.66 -3.81 -21.58
C GLN A 21 -22.10 -4.50 -22.88
N LEU A 22 -21.24 -4.54 -23.91
CA LEU A 22 -21.51 -5.26 -25.15
C LEU A 22 -21.62 -6.80 -24.97
N PHE A 23 -20.84 -7.39 -24.05
CA PHE A 23 -20.98 -8.82 -23.69
C PHE A 23 -22.29 -9.09 -22.93
N GLN A 24 -22.65 -8.21 -21.99
CA GLN A 24 -23.91 -8.27 -21.24
C GLN A 24 -25.12 -8.24 -22.19
N VAL A 25 -25.14 -7.27 -23.13
CA VAL A 25 -26.21 -7.15 -24.14
C VAL A 25 -26.24 -8.35 -25.10
N ALA A 26 -25.07 -8.84 -25.57
CA ALA A 26 -25.02 -9.99 -26.47
C ALA A 26 -25.54 -11.29 -25.83
N ALA A 27 -25.22 -11.52 -24.55
CA ALA A 27 -25.76 -12.63 -23.77
C ALA A 27 -27.28 -12.48 -23.52
N GLY A 28 -27.74 -11.27 -23.19
CA GLY A 28 -29.15 -10.95 -23.05
C GLY A 28 -29.96 -11.20 -24.33
N LEU A 29 -29.43 -10.79 -25.50
CA LEU A 29 -30.04 -11.07 -26.79
C LEU A 29 -30.15 -12.58 -27.07
N ALA A 30 -29.09 -13.35 -26.79
CA ALA A 30 -29.09 -14.80 -26.97
C ALA A 30 -30.16 -15.50 -26.12
N LEU A 31 -30.34 -15.06 -24.86
CA LEU A 31 -31.36 -15.59 -23.96
C LEU A 31 -32.78 -15.12 -24.34
N SER A 32 -32.94 -13.88 -24.80
CA SER A 32 -34.20 -13.38 -25.37
C SER A 32 -34.70 -14.24 -26.52
N ARG A 33 -33.81 -14.61 -27.45
CA ARG A 33 -34.17 -15.49 -28.59
C ARG A 33 -34.51 -16.91 -28.14
N ALA A 34 -33.86 -17.44 -27.11
CA ALA A 34 -34.16 -18.76 -26.55
C ALA A 34 -35.50 -18.81 -25.78
N SER A 35 -35.91 -17.70 -25.17
CA SER A 35 -37.09 -17.62 -24.28
C SER A 35 -38.29 -16.85 -24.85
N ALA A 36 -38.14 -16.24 -26.03
CA ALA A 36 -39.10 -15.31 -26.64
C ALA A 36 -39.47 -14.09 -25.76
N ARG A 37 -38.53 -13.63 -24.91
CA ARG A 37 -38.70 -12.47 -24.02
C ARG A 37 -38.17 -11.18 -24.66
N GLU A 38 -38.81 -10.07 -24.36
CA GLU A 38 -38.31 -8.73 -24.70
C GLU A 38 -37.15 -8.31 -23.77
N VAL A 39 -36.17 -7.57 -24.30
CA VAL A 39 -34.95 -7.18 -23.57
C VAL A 39 -35.05 -5.73 -23.11
N PHE A 40 -34.79 -5.51 -21.82
CA PHE A 40 -34.76 -4.20 -21.18
C PHE A 40 -33.36 -3.97 -20.61
N LEU A 41 -32.71 -2.87 -21.00
CA LEU A 41 -31.35 -2.55 -20.57
C LEU A 41 -31.40 -1.67 -19.32
N LEU A 42 -30.96 -2.22 -18.20
CA LEU A 42 -30.77 -1.46 -16.97
C LEU A 42 -29.39 -0.80 -16.99
N GLY A 43 -29.25 0.31 -16.27
CA GLY A 43 -27.97 0.92 -16.00
C GLY A 43 -28.02 1.66 -14.68
N GLU A 44 -26.90 1.62 -13.95
CA GLU A 44 -26.74 2.01 -12.53
C GLU A 44 -27.39 1.07 -11.50
N ASP A 45 -26.63 0.03 -11.12
CA ASP A 45 -26.41 -0.20 -9.69
C ASP A 45 -25.28 0.74 -9.19
N HIS A 46 -25.27 1.02 -7.88
CA HIS A 46 -24.39 1.97 -7.19
C HIS A 46 -22.88 1.73 -7.40
N ALA A 47 -22.47 0.57 -7.94
CA ALA A 47 -21.09 0.25 -8.28
C ALA A 47 -20.54 1.08 -9.46
N SER A 48 -21.31 1.30 -10.53
CA SER A 48 -20.83 2.02 -11.73
C SER A 48 -20.54 3.49 -11.45
N ALA A 49 -21.37 4.13 -10.61
CA ALA A 49 -21.20 5.51 -10.17
C ALA A 49 -19.88 5.73 -9.40
N ARG A 50 -19.39 4.73 -8.65
CA ARG A 50 -18.13 4.80 -7.88
C ARG A 50 -16.88 4.75 -8.76
N LEU A 51 -16.98 4.22 -9.98
CA LEU A 51 -15.89 4.13 -10.95
C LEU A 51 -15.93 5.23 -12.03
N GLY A 52 -16.94 6.10 -12.00
CA GLY A 52 -17.12 7.18 -12.99
C GLY A 52 -17.34 6.68 -14.43
N ARG A 53 -17.86 5.46 -14.60
CA ARG A 53 -18.17 4.89 -15.93
C ARG A 53 -19.68 4.87 -16.15
N GLY A 54 -20.11 5.43 -17.28
CA GLY A 54 -21.52 5.59 -17.64
C GLY A 54 -22.09 4.41 -18.44
N PHE A 55 -23.31 4.60 -18.93
CA PHE A 55 -23.97 3.70 -19.87
C PHE A 55 -23.50 4.07 -21.29
N ASP A 56 -22.59 3.29 -21.87
CA ASP A 56 -21.86 3.65 -23.11
C ASP A 56 -22.62 3.21 -24.38
N LEU A 57 -23.78 2.56 -24.24
CA LEU A 57 -24.49 1.86 -25.34
C LEU A 57 -25.29 2.78 -26.27
N GLU A 58 -25.55 4.03 -25.87
CA GLU A 58 -26.29 5.03 -26.65
C GLU A 58 -25.72 5.24 -28.06
N MET A 59 -24.40 5.07 -28.24
CA MET A 59 -23.74 5.20 -29.55
C MET A 59 -24.17 4.15 -30.57
N PHE A 60 -24.81 3.06 -30.15
CA PHE A 60 -25.42 2.03 -31.00
C PHE A 60 -26.94 2.21 -31.15
N GLY A 61 -27.52 3.30 -30.64
CA GLY A 61 -28.97 3.51 -30.59
C GLY A 61 -29.68 2.58 -29.60
N LEU A 62 -28.97 2.16 -28.54
CA LEU A 62 -29.51 1.34 -27.45
C LEU A 62 -29.68 2.21 -26.21
N ASP A 63 -30.92 2.54 -25.88
CA ASP A 63 -31.27 3.38 -24.73
C ASP A 63 -31.39 2.57 -23.44
N ARG A 64 -31.19 3.23 -22.30
CA ARG A 64 -31.52 2.66 -20.98
C ARG A 64 -33.04 2.61 -20.82
N SER A 65 -33.57 1.49 -20.34
CA SER A 65 -34.99 1.37 -20.00
C SER A 65 -35.32 2.10 -18.69
N THR A 66 -36.51 2.69 -18.64
CA THR A 66 -37.14 3.19 -17.41
C THR A 66 -37.96 2.12 -16.68
N ASP A 67 -38.21 0.97 -17.32
CA ASP A 67 -38.97 -0.12 -16.73
C ASP A 67 -38.10 -0.90 -15.76
N LEU A 68 -38.73 -1.35 -14.66
CA LEU A 68 -38.06 -2.13 -13.62
C LEU A 68 -38.61 -3.57 -13.59
N PRO A 69 -37.78 -4.55 -13.20
CA PRO A 69 -38.22 -5.92 -12.96
C PRO A 69 -39.19 -5.98 -11.79
N ASP A 70 -40.18 -6.87 -11.88
CA ASP A 70 -41.07 -7.18 -10.77
C ASP A 70 -40.30 -7.75 -9.57
N GLU A 71 -40.79 -7.56 -8.34
CA GLU A 71 -40.18 -8.09 -7.10
C GLU A 71 -39.97 -9.61 -7.12
N SER A 72 -40.75 -10.33 -7.93
CA SER A 72 -40.67 -11.80 -8.10
C SER A 72 -39.65 -12.26 -9.15
N ALA A 73 -38.88 -11.34 -9.74
CA ALA A 73 -37.95 -11.63 -10.83
C ALA A 73 -36.84 -12.60 -10.42
N VAL A 74 -36.54 -13.54 -11.32
CA VAL A 74 -35.45 -14.51 -11.14
C VAL A 74 -34.13 -13.87 -11.53
N ARG A 75 -33.20 -13.74 -10.58
CA ARG A 75 -31.84 -13.25 -10.85
C ARG A 75 -30.95 -14.38 -11.36
N LEU A 76 -30.20 -14.11 -12.41
CA LEU A 76 -29.21 -14.99 -13.04
C LEU A 76 -27.85 -14.31 -12.96
N ASP A 77 -27.20 -14.48 -11.82
CA ASP A 77 -25.88 -13.92 -11.52
C ASP A 77 -24.74 -14.85 -12.00
N ASP A 78 -23.67 -14.26 -12.55
CA ASP A 78 -22.39 -14.91 -12.87
C ASP A 78 -21.28 -14.36 -11.96
N GLU A 79 -21.03 -15.06 -10.85
CA GLU A 79 -19.99 -14.77 -9.86
C GLU A 79 -18.66 -15.48 -10.15
N SER A 80 -18.68 -16.52 -11.00
CA SER A 80 -17.56 -17.46 -11.21
C SER A 80 -16.84 -17.30 -12.55
N GLY A 81 -17.46 -16.61 -13.51
CA GLY A 81 -17.00 -16.49 -14.88
C GLY A 81 -17.45 -17.63 -15.79
N TYR A 82 -17.08 -17.51 -17.07
CA TYR A 82 -17.57 -18.40 -18.12
C TYR A 82 -17.12 -19.85 -17.90
N THR A 83 -18.08 -20.77 -17.94
CA THR A 83 -17.85 -22.22 -18.06
C THR A 83 -18.55 -22.74 -19.30
N ASP A 84 -18.05 -23.83 -19.90
CA ASP A 84 -18.68 -24.43 -21.09
C ASP A 84 -20.10 -24.96 -20.84
N ALA A 85 -20.49 -25.16 -19.58
CA ALA A 85 -21.87 -25.48 -19.20
C ALA A 85 -22.77 -24.24 -19.09
N MET A 86 -22.22 -23.02 -19.03
CA MET A 86 -22.99 -21.80 -18.76
C MET A 86 -24.06 -21.47 -19.82
N PRO A 87 -23.84 -21.64 -21.15
CA PRO A 87 -24.91 -21.42 -22.13
C PRO A 87 -26.15 -22.28 -21.88
N LEU A 88 -25.94 -23.54 -21.48
CA LEU A 88 -27.03 -24.47 -21.14
C LEU A 88 -27.65 -24.11 -19.79
N ARG A 89 -26.84 -23.84 -18.75
CA ARG A 89 -27.32 -23.44 -17.41
C ARG A 89 -28.23 -22.21 -17.48
N LEU A 90 -27.86 -21.20 -18.25
CA LEU A 90 -28.66 -19.97 -18.41
C LEU A 90 -29.96 -20.24 -19.19
N ARG A 91 -29.94 -21.15 -20.19
CA ARG A 91 -31.14 -21.58 -20.92
C ARG A 91 -32.11 -22.36 -20.04
N ASP A 92 -31.61 -23.32 -19.26
CA ASP A 92 -32.44 -24.09 -18.34
C ASP A 92 -33.03 -23.18 -17.24
N ALA A 93 -32.24 -22.24 -16.71
CA ALA A 93 -32.69 -21.30 -15.70
C ALA A 93 -33.73 -20.29 -16.22
N ILE A 94 -33.55 -19.73 -17.42
CA ILE A 94 -34.55 -18.81 -18.02
C ILE A 94 -35.84 -19.55 -18.43
N THR A 95 -35.76 -20.83 -18.80
CA THR A 95 -36.95 -21.69 -18.99
C THR A 95 -37.64 -21.98 -17.65
N ALA A 96 -36.89 -22.30 -16.58
CA ALA A 96 -37.43 -22.53 -15.24
C ALA A 96 -38.01 -21.26 -14.56
N ALA A 97 -37.67 -20.06 -15.05
CA ALA A 97 -38.28 -18.82 -14.59
C ALA A 97 -39.80 -18.76 -14.92
N GLY A 98 -40.24 -19.43 -15.99
CA GLY A 98 -41.64 -19.48 -16.41
C GLY A 98 -42.14 -18.11 -16.89
N GLU A 99 -43.22 -17.62 -16.28
CA GLU A 99 -43.83 -16.32 -16.60
C GLU A 99 -43.22 -15.13 -15.82
N ARG A 100 -42.38 -15.38 -14.80
CA ARG A 100 -41.74 -14.34 -14.00
C ARG A 100 -40.69 -13.59 -14.82
N ASP A 101 -40.48 -12.31 -14.54
CA ASP A 101 -39.33 -11.56 -15.06
C ASP A 101 -37.99 -12.22 -14.71
N VAL A 102 -36.97 -11.90 -15.49
CA VAL A 102 -35.60 -12.39 -15.29
C VAL A 102 -34.63 -11.22 -15.34
N VAL A 103 -33.66 -11.18 -14.41
CA VAL A 103 -32.57 -10.20 -14.39
C VAL A 103 -31.26 -10.92 -14.62
N LEU A 104 -30.53 -10.53 -15.66
CA LEU A 104 -29.23 -11.09 -16.03
C LEU A 104 -28.11 -10.16 -15.55
N ARG A 105 -27.18 -10.68 -14.74
CA ARG A 105 -26.09 -9.91 -14.14
C ARG A 105 -24.79 -10.70 -14.17
N GLY A 106 -23.70 -10.08 -14.60
CA GLY A 106 -22.44 -10.79 -14.86
C GLY A 106 -21.65 -10.13 -15.97
N TYR A 107 -20.45 -10.63 -16.27
CA TYR A 107 -19.65 -10.11 -17.39
C TYR A 107 -19.80 -10.89 -18.69
N PHE A 108 -20.14 -12.18 -18.66
CA PHE A 108 -20.51 -12.97 -19.84
C PHE A 108 -19.50 -12.92 -21.01
N GLN A 109 -18.20 -12.83 -20.70
CA GLN A 109 -17.13 -12.57 -21.67
C GLN A 109 -16.74 -13.82 -22.49
N ASN A 110 -17.66 -14.36 -23.31
CA ASN A 110 -17.32 -15.46 -24.21
C ASN A 110 -18.24 -15.52 -25.44
N GLU A 111 -17.68 -15.62 -26.65
CA GLU A 111 -18.48 -15.67 -27.89
C GLU A 111 -19.40 -16.90 -27.99
N LYS A 112 -19.09 -17.99 -27.28
CA LYS A 112 -19.92 -19.21 -27.26
C LYS A 112 -21.34 -18.93 -26.72
N LEU A 113 -21.52 -17.92 -25.85
CA LEU A 113 -22.85 -17.57 -25.29
C LEU A 113 -23.82 -17.02 -26.34
N PHE A 114 -23.31 -16.33 -27.36
CA PHE A 114 -24.11 -15.62 -28.37
C PHE A 114 -23.82 -16.07 -29.80
N ALA A 115 -23.12 -17.20 -29.97
CA ALA A 115 -22.76 -17.77 -31.27
C ALA A 115 -23.96 -18.01 -32.20
N GLU A 116 -25.12 -18.41 -31.65
CA GLU A 116 -26.37 -18.61 -32.41
C GLU A 116 -27.01 -17.31 -32.91
N VAL A 117 -26.76 -16.17 -32.24
CA VAL A 117 -27.31 -14.85 -32.60
C VAL A 117 -26.24 -13.90 -33.16
N LYS A 118 -25.06 -14.41 -33.49
CA LYS A 118 -23.86 -13.64 -33.88
C LYS A 118 -24.12 -12.58 -34.97
N ASP A 119 -24.95 -12.90 -35.97
CA ASP A 119 -25.22 -12.01 -37.10
C ASP A 119 -26.19 -10.89 -36.70
N GLU A 120 -27.00 -11.11 -35.67
CA GLU A 120 -27.87 -10.10 -35.07
C GLU A 120 -27.08 -9.17 -34.14
N VAL A 121 -26.17 -9.73 -33.33
CA VAL A 121 -25.17 -8.97 -32.54
C VAL A 121 -24.32 -8.07 -33.44
N ARG A 122 -23.80 -8.61 -34.55
CA ARG A 122 -23.02 -7.84 -35.55
C ARG A 122 -23.81 -6.70 -36.19
N ARG A 123 -25.12 -6.86 -36.42
CA ARG A 123 -25.99 -5.79 -36.92
C ARG A 123 -26.31 -4.76 -35.84
N MET A 124 -26.60 -5.21 -34.61
CA MET A 124 -26.92 -4.36 -33.47
C MET A 124 -25.78 -3.41 -33.12
N PHE A 125 -24.53 -3.88 -33.19
CA PHE A 125 -23.35 -3.09 -32.90
C PHE A 125 -22.66 -2.53 -34.16
N ALA A 126 -23.35 -2.45 -35.31
CA ALA A 126 -22.75 -1.95 -36.53
C ALA A 126 -22.58 -0.41 -36.48
N LEU A 127 -21.38 0.07 -36.80
CA LEU A 127 -21.06 1.50 -36.89
C LEU A 127 -20.40 1.84 -38.23
N PRO A 128 -20.61 3.05 -38.77
CA PRO A 128 -19.91 3.50 -39.96
C PRO A 128 -18.41 3.68 -39.66
N PRO A 129 -17.51 3.09 -40.47
CA PRO A 129 -16.07 3.29 -40.28
C PRO A 129 -15.67 4.73 -40.62
N GLN A 130 -14.77 5.30 -39.83
CA GLN A 130 -14.18 6.60 -40.12
C GLN A 130 -13.12 6.47 -41.23
N TYR A 131 -13.10 7.42 -42.17
CA TYR A 131 -12.01 7.53 -43.16
C TYR A 131 -10.71 7.95 -42.49
N LEU A 132 -9.60 7.28 -42.86
CA LEU A 132 -8.26 7.47 -42.29
C LEU A 132 -7.27 7.89 -43.39
N PRO A 133 -7.12 9.20 -43.68
CA PRO A 133 -6.23 9.70 -44.73
C PRO A 133 -4.78 9.22 -44.59
N GLU A 134 -4.30 9.05 -43.36
CA GLU A 134 -2.92 8.61 -43.07
C GLU A 134 -2.63 7.17 -43.52
N ALA A 135 -3.69 6.36 -43.71
CA ALA A 135 -3.66 4.99 -44.21
C ALA A 135 -4.09 4.88 -45.69
N GLU A 136 -4.25 5.98 -46.42
CA GLU A 136 -4.62 5.94 -47.85
C GLU A 136 -3.58 5.15 -48.67
N GLY A 137 -4.04 4.18 -49.46
CA GLY A 137 -3.19 3.26 -50.22
C GLY A 137 -2.47 2.19 -49.37
N LYS A 138 -2.79 2.06 -48.08
CA LYS A 138 -2.20 1.11 -47.13
C LYS A 138 -3.28 0.25 -46.47
N THR A 139 -2.88 -0.79 -45.74
CA THR A 139 -3.78 -1.63 -44.95
C THR A 139 -3.84 -1.09 -43.52
N PRO A 140 -4.95 -0.47 -43.06
CA PRO A 140 -5.04 0.07 -41.71
C PRO A 140 -5.09 -1.06 -40.66
N VAL A 141 -4.20 -0.99 -39.67
CA VAL A 141 -4.08 -1.97 -38.59
C VAL A 141 -4.34 -1.28 -37.26
N CYS A 142 -5.31 -1.73 -36.49
CA CYS A 142 -5.54 -1.21 -35.14
C CYS A 142 -4.46 -1.76 -34.19
N LEU A 143 -3.75 -0.88 -33.51
CA LEU A 143 -2.91 -1.23 -32.36
C LEU A 143 -3.57 -0.67 -31.10
N GLN A 144 -4.36 -1.50 -30.43
CA GLN A 144 -5.07 -1.14 -29.20
C GLN A 144 -4.17 -1.42 -28.00
N VAL A 145 -3.76 -0.36 -27.29
CA VAL A 145 -2.87 -0.43 -26.13
C VAL A 145 -3.58 0.15 -24.91
N ARG A 146 -4.03 -0.72 -24.00
CA ARG A 146 -4.56 -0.34 -22.69
C ARG A 146 -3.42 -0.26 -21.68
N ARG A 147 -3.25 0.89 -21.02
CA ARG A 147 -2.32 1.07 -19.91
C ARG A 147 -3.02 1.52 -18.63
N GLY A 148 -3.94 2.49 -18.72
CA GLY A 148 -4.83 2.99 -17.65
C GLY A 148 -4.54 2.50 -16.22
N GLU A 149 -5.46 1.70 -15.69
CA GLU A 149 -5.35 1.02 -14.39
C GLU A 149 -4.38 -0.18 -14.39
N PHE A 150 -4.00 -0.71 -15.57
CA PHE A 150 -3.19 -1.94 -15.73
C PHE A 150 -1.70 -1.73 -15.46
N VAL A 151 -1.24 -0.47 -15.37
CA VAL A 151 0.14 -0.11 -15.01
C VAL A 151 0.26 0.28 -13.53
N ASP A 152 -0.85 0.34 -12.79
CA ASP A 152 -0.77 0.40 -11.34
C ASP A 152 -0.34 -0.96 -10.80
N VAL A 153 0.66 -0.95 -9.93
CA VAL A 153 1.23 -2.15 -9.32
C VAL A 153 0.20 -2.89 -8.45
N SER A 154 -0.79 -2.17 -7.91
CA SER A 154 -1.96 -2.76 -7.21
C SER A 154 -2.82 -3.66 -8.10
N HIS A 155 -2.77 -3.48 -9.42
CA HIS A 155 -3.54 -4.22 -10.41
C HIS A 155 -2.64 -5.17 -11.23
N TRP A 156 -1.62 -5.78 -10.62
CA TRP A 156 -0.65 -6.67 -11.29
C TRP A 156 -1.28 -7.81 -12.09
N HIS A 157 -2.47 -8.28 -11.71
CA HIS A 157 -3.28 -9.24 -12.47
C HIS A 157 -3.58 -8.75 -13.90
N HIS A 158 -3.60 -7.44 -14.14
CA HIS A 158 -3.88 -6.83 -15.43
C HIS A 158 -2.62 -6.36 -16.20
N ASP A 159 -1.42 -6.35 -15.60
CA ASP A 159 -0.14 -6.01 -16.28
C ASP A 159 0.36 -7.18 -17.15
N VAL A 160 -0.37 -7.46 -18.23
CA VAL A 160 -0.09 -8.59 -19.13
C VAL A 160 0.71 -8.13 -20.35
N CYS A 161 0.22 -7.15 -21.10
CA CYS A 161 0.77 -6.82 -22.42
C CYS A 161 2.06 -5.99 -22.35
N THR A 162 3.20 -6.67 -22.45
CA THR A 162 4.54 -6.06 -22.42
C THR A 162 4.87 -5.25 -23.68
N ALA A 163 5.89 -4.39 -23.58
CA ALA A 163 6.44 -3.70 -24.76
C ALA A 163 6.92 -4.69 -25.84
N ASP A 164 7.40 -5.87 -25.43
CA ASP A 164 7.93 -6.86 -26.35
C ASP A 164 6.83 -7.66 -27.05
N TYR A 165 5.75 -8.01 -26.35
CA TYR A 165 4.53 -8.54 -26.96
C TYR A 165 4.06 -7.67 -28.14
N PHE A 166 3.90 -6.37 -27.94
CA PHE A 166 3.46 -5.49 -29.03
C PHE A 166 4.50 -5.39 -30.17
N ARG A 167 5.81 -5.45 -29.88
CA ARG A 167 6.84 -5.47 -30.94
C ARG A 167 6.78 -6.74 -31.78
N ARG A 168 6.62 -7.91 -31.14
CA ARG A 168 6.47 -9.20 -31.83
C ARG A 168 5.17 -9.25 -32.63
N ALA A 169 4.07 -8.73 -32.07
CA ALA A 169 2.80 -8.60 -32.79
C ALA A 169 2.92 -7.69 -34.03
N VAL A 170 3.57 -6.52 -33.90
CA VAL A 170 3.86 -5.61 -35.03
C VAL A 170 4.74 -6.29 -36.09
N ALA A 171 5.74 -7.07 -35.68
CA ALA A 171 6.58 -7.84 -36.60
C ALA A 171 5.77 -8.90 -37.37
N LEU A 172 4.90 -9.64 -36.68
CA LEU A 172 4.03 -10.65 -37.29
C LEU A 172 2.99 -10.04 -38.24
N VAL A 173 2.45 -8.86 -37.92
CA VAL A 173 1.61 -8.10 -38.86
C VAL A 173 2.41 -7.71 -40.10
N ARG A 174 3.64 -7.19 -39.96
CA ARG A 174 4.49 -6.82 -41.10
C ARG A 174 4.90 -8.00 -41.98
N GLU A 175 4.94 -9.21 -41.43
CA GLU A 175 5.18 -10.45 -42.18
C GLU A 175 3.95 -10.87 -42.99
N ARG A 176 2.74 -10.72 -42.43
CA ARG A 176 1.50 -11.29 -42.97
C ARG A 176 0.60 -10.33 -43.74
N ILE A 177 0.62 -9.05 -43.40
CA ILE A 177 -0.26 -8.01 -43.97
C ILE A 177 0.54 -7.14 -44.95
N PRO A 178 0.16 -7.07 -46.24
CA PRO A 178 0.82 -6.18 -47.20
C PRO A 178 0.62 -4.70 -46.84
N ASN A 179 1.71 -3.93 -46.89
CA ASN A 179 1.73 -2.47 -46.68
C ASN A 179 0.91 -2.00 -45.45
N PRO A 180 1.22 -2.48 -44.23
CA PRO A 180 0.43 -2.16 -43.04
C PRO A 180 0.67 -0.73 -42.57
N HIS A 181 -0.36 -0.10 -41.99
CA HIS A 181 -0.25 1.20 -41.33
C HIS A 181 -0.96 1.16 -39.98
N PHE A 182 -0.19 1.32 -38.90
CA PHE A 182 -0.63 1.10 -37.52
C PHE A 182 -1.31 2.34 -36.95
N ILE A 183 -2.59 2.20 -36.60
CA ILE A 183 -3.41 3.21 -35.94
C ILE A 183 -3.44 2.91 -34.45
N VAL A 184 -2.74 3.72 -33.65
CA VAL A 184 -2.54 3.47 -32.22
C VAL A 184 -3.64 4.12 -31.39
N VAL A 185 -4.54 3.29 -30.85
CA VAL A 185 -5.64 3.69 -29.95
C VAL A 185 -5.22 3.31 -28.53
N SER A 186 -5.04 4.32 -27.66
CA SER A 186 -4.46 4.11 -26.34
C SER A 186 -4.74 5.26 -25.36
N ASP A 187 -5.01 4.91 -24.11
CA ASP A 187 -4.98 5.84 -22.97
C ASP A 187 -3.54 6.18 -22.50
N GLY A 188 -2.56 5.34 -22.84
CA GLY A 188 -1.14 5.50 -22.56
C GLY A 188 -0.33 5.98 -23.76
N ILE A 189 -0.86 6.90 -24.57
CA ILE A 189 -0.29 7.27 -25.89
C ILE A 189 1.16 7.80 -25.83
N GLY A 190 1.58 8.39 -24.71
CA GLY A 190 2.97 8.82 -24.48
C GLY A 190 3.97 7.65 -24.53
N TRP A 191 3.67 6.57 -23.81
CA TRP A 191 4.46 5.34 -23.83
C TRP A 191 4.48 4.69 -25.22
N CYS A 192 3.35 4.70 -25.93
CA CYS A 192 3.30 4.18 -27.29
C CYS A 192 4.25 4.93 -28.24
N ARG A 193 4.38 6.26 -28.08
CA ARG A 193 5.35 7.07 -28.83
C ARG A 193 6.80 6.75 -28.45
N GLU A 194 7.09 6.43 -27.20
CA GLU A 194 8.43 5.97 -26.78
C GLU A 194 8.80 4.61 -27.39
N VAL A 195 7.84 3.69 -27.50
CA VAL A 195 8.07 2.34 -28.05
C VAL A 195 8.12 2.33 -29.58
N PHE A 196 7.25 3.10 -30.26
CA PHE A 196 7.04 2.99 -31.71
C PHE A 196 7.33 4.27 -32.52
N GLY A 197 7.44 5.44 -31.88
CA GLY A 197 7.38 6.76 -32.54
C GLY A 197 8.51 7.13 -33.51
N ASN A 198 9.53 6.28 -33.65
CA ASN A 198 10.60 6.44 -34.64
C ASN A 198 10.26 5.79 -36.01
N GLN A 199 9.03 5.31 -36.21
CA GLN A 199 8.62 4.53 -37.38
C GLN A 199 7.50 5.26 -38.17
N PRO A 200 7.62 5.39 -39.50
CA PRO A 200 6.73 6.22 -40.33
C PRO A 200 5.36 5.58 -40.64
N ASP A 201 5.20 4.29 -40.37
CA ASP A 201 3.98 3.51 -40.56
C ASP A 201 3.05 3.54 -39.32
N PHE A 202 3.18 4.55 -38.44
CA PHE A 202 2.39 4.69 -37.22
C PHE A 202 1.65 6.05 -37.14
N THR A 203 0.33 6.01 -36.94
CA THR A 203 -0.50 7.17 -36.56
C THR A 203 -0.93 7.03 -35.10
N PHE A 204 -0.60 8.02 -34.27
CA PHE A 204 -0.91 8.01 -32.83
C PHE A 204 -2.24 8.74 -32.55
N TRP A 205 -3.36 8.01 -32.58
CA TRP A 205 -4.71 8.55 -32.40
C TRP A 205 -4.96 9.03 -30.97
N GLY A 206 -4.61 8.19 -29.98
CA GLY A 206 -4.97 8.37 -28.57
C GLY A 206 -6.46 8.15 -28.29
N THR A 207 -6.83 7.76 -27.08
CA THR A 207 -8.25 7.55 -26.72
C THR A 207 -9.04 8.86 -26.72
N ARG A 208 -10.21 8.85 -27.36
CA ARG A 208 -11.19 9.95 -27.44
C ARG A 208 -12.57 9.57 -26.89
N GLY A 209 -12.62 8.47 -26.11
CA GLY A 209 -13.85 7.85 -25.64
C GLY A 209 -14.48 6.94 -26.70
N PRO A 210 -15.48 6.11 -26.33
CA PRO A 210 -16.02 5.07 -27.19
C PRO A 210 -16.46 5.56 -28.57
N ALA A 211 -17.29 6.61 -28.61
CA ALA A 211 -17.79 7.21 -29.85
C ALA A 211 -16.70 7.83 -30.76
N GLY A 212 -15.53 8.19 -30.21
CA GLY A 212 -14.39 8.71 -30.97
C GLY A 212 -13.34 7.67 -31.35
N ASP A 213 -13.33 6.51 -30.69
CA ASP A 213 -12.37 5.43 -30.93
C ASP A 213 -12.94 4.34 -31.84
N TYR A 214 -14.18 3.87 -31.59
CA TYR A 214 -14.76 2.73 -32.30
C TYR A 214 -14.87 2.96 -33.81
N PRO A 215 -15.35 4.12 -34.33
CA PRO A 215 -15.39 4.37 -35.78
C PRO A 215 -14.02 4.25 -36.46
N VAL A 216 -12.93 4.65 -35.78
CA VAL A 216 -11.55 4.49 -36.27
C VAL A 216 -11.13 3.02 -36.25
N MET A 217 -11.42 2.30 -35.17
CA MET A 217 -11.13 0.88 -35.04
C MET A 217 -11.89 0.05 -36.10
N TYR A 218 -13.15 0.40 -36.41
CA TYR A 218 -13.96 -0.24 -37.46
C TYR A 218 -13.41 -0.02 -38.87
N GLY A 219 -12.63 1.05 -39.10
CA GLY A 219 -11.92 1.27 -40.35
C GLY A 219 -10.73 0.33 -40.57
N CYS A 220 -10.27 -0.38 -39.54
CA CYS A 220 -9.10 -1.25 -39.61
C CYS A 220 -9.42 -2.64 -40.19
N LYS A 221 -8.39 -3.29 -40.77
CA LYS A 221 -8.46 -4.61 -41.42
C LYS A 221 -7.65 -5.69 -40.70
N ALA A 222 -6.77 -5.31 -39.80
CA ALA A 222 -6.11 -6.20 -38.85
C ALA A 222 -6.00 -5.52 -37.47
N PHE A 223 -5.81 -6.33 -36.43
CA PHE A 223 -5.81 -5.86 -35.04
C PHE A 223 -4.66 -6.49 -34.25
N ILE A 224 -4.06 -5.68 -33.39
CA ILE A 224 -3.25 -6.10 -32.25
C ILE A 224 -3.96 -5.52 -31.02
N ILE A 225 -4.44 -6.38 -30.12
CA ILE A 225 -5.20 -5.96 -28.94
C ILE A 225 -4.42 -6.18 -27.64
N SER A 226 -4.76 -5.42 -26.61
CA SER A 226 -4.36 -5.71 -25.23
C SER A 226 -5.27 -6.77 -24.62
N ASN A 227 -5.01 -7.17 -23.38
CA ASN A 227 -5.93 -7.91 -22.50
C ASN A 227 -7.16 -7.08 -22.09
N SER A 228 -7.92 -6.59 -23.07
CA SER A 228 -9.00 -5.61 -22.87
C SER A 228 -10.21 -5.91 -23.75
N THR A 229 -11.39 -6.05 -23.12
CA THR A 229 -12.67 -6.23 -23.82
C THR A 229 -13.00 -5.06 -24.76
N TYR A 230 -12.45 -3.86 -24.51
CA TYR A 230 -12.58 -2.70 -25.40
C TYR A 230 -11.89 -2.91 -26.76
N GLY A 231 -10.75 -3.62 -26.78
CA GLY A 231 -10.06 -4.00 -28.03
C GLY A 231 -10.73 -5.19 -28.73
N TRP A 232 -11.26 -6.12 -27.93
CA TRP A 232 -11.90 -7.34 -28.40
C TRP A 232 -13.09 -7.07 -29.35
N TRP A 233 -13.98 -6.14 -29.00
CA TRP A 233 -15.22 -5.94 -29.77
C TRP A 233 -15.02 -5.45 -31.20
N PRO A 234 -14.27 -4.36 -31.48
CA PRO A 234 -14.01 -3.96 -32.86
C PRO A 234 -13.27 -5.02 -33.69
N ALA A 235 -12.39 -5.82 -33.06
CA ALA A 235 -11.71 -6.95 -33.71
C ALA A 235 -12.65 -8.14 -34.03
N TRP A 236 -13.76 -8.28 -33.29
CA TRP A 236 -14.77 -9.33 -33.51
C TRP A 236 -15.91 -8.89 -34.44
N LEU A 237 -16.27 -7.60 -34.40
CA LEU A 237 -17.36 -7.00 -35.18
C LEU A 237 -16.96 -6.70 -36.62
N THR A 238 -15.66 -6.53 -36.89
CA THR A 238 -15.11 -6.41 -38.25
C THR A 238 -14.75 -7.78 -38.84
N ASP A 239 -14.71 -7.87 -40.17
CA ASP A 239 -14.12 -9.00 -40.88
C ASP A 239 -12.60 -8.79 -41.00
N ALA A 240 -11.91 -8.78 -39.86
CA ALA A 240 -10.47 -8.60 -39.77
C ALA A 240 -9.71 -9.82 -40.33
N GLU A 241 -8.70 -9.57 -41.18
CA GLU A 241 -7.86 -10.60 -41.79
C GLU A 241 -6.90 -11.26 -40.79
N LEU A 242 -6.48 -10.50 -39.77
CA LEU A 242 -5.58 -10.94 -38.72
C LEU A 242 -5.92 -10.22 -37.42
N VAL A 243 -6.13 -10.98 -36.35
CA VAL A 243 -6.24 -10.45 -34.98
C VAL A 243 -5.18 -11.15 -34.12
N ILE A 244 -4.37 -10.35 -33.42
CA ILE A 244 -3.34 -10.81 -32.48
C ILE A 244 -3.74 -10.36 -31.07
N HIS A 245 -3.67 -11.29 -30.12
CA HIS A 245 -3.98 -11.07 -28.70
C HIS A 245 -2.90 -11.70 -27.80
N PRO A 246 -2.79 -11.29 -26.52
CA PRO A 246 -1.93 -11.97 -25.55
C PRO A 246 -2.46 -13.38 -25.25
N ASP A 247 -1.57 -14.28 -24.85
CA ASP A 247 -1.84 -15.67 -24.44
C ASP A 247 -2.71 -15.83 -23.19
N ARG A 248 -2.95 -14.73 -22.47
CA ARG A 248 -3.80 -14.67 -21.28
C ARG A 248 -4.43 -13.28 -21.16
N PHE A 249 -5.57 -13.17 -20.47
CA PHE A 249 -6.16 -11.87 -20.14
C PHE A 249 -5.79 -11.38 -18.74
N LEU A 250 -5.43 -12.29 -17.83
CA LEU A 250 -5.02 -11.97 -16.46
C LEU A 250 -3.77 -12.78 -16.07
N ASN A 251 -2.87 -12.18 -15.29
CA ASN A 251 -1.77 -12.89 -14.65
C ASN A 251 -2.31 -13.74 -13.49
N GLY A 252 -1.85 -14.98 -13.38
CA GLY A 252 -2.23 -15.89 -12.28
C GLY A 252 -3.64 -16.48 -12.36
N ARG A 253 -4.38 -16.30 -13.46
CA ARG A 253 -5.69 -16.95 -13.70
C ARG A 253 -5.76 -17.50 -15.12
N GLU A 254 -6.26 -18.72 -15.28
CA GLU A 254 -6.65 -19.25 -16.59
C GLU A 254 -7.97 -18.59 -17.01
N TRP A 255 -7.87 -17.53 -17.80
CA TRP A 255 -9.01 -16.77 -18.32
C TRP A 255 -8.74 -16.37 -19.77
N ASP A 256 -9.32 -17.12 -20.72
CA ASP A 256 -9.29 -16.81 -22.14
C ASP A 256 -10.70 -16.52 -22.66
N ILE A 257 -10.85 -15.35 -23.26
CA ILE A 257 -12.08 -14.85 -23.87
C ILE A 257 -11.92 -14.69 -25.39
N CYS A 258 -10.71 -14.91 -25.91
CA CYS A 258 -10.41 -14.76 -27.33
C CYS A 258 -10.87 -15.99 -28.11
N PRO A 259 -11.46 -15.79 -29.30
CA PRO A 259 -11.77 -16.89 -30.19
C PRO A 259 -10.51 -17.63 -30.64
N ALA A 260 -10.52 -18.96 -30.62
CA ALA A 260 -9.40 -19.82 -31.07
C ALA A 260 -9.00 -19.65 -32.55
N ARG A 261 -9.74 -18.85 -33.33
CA ARG A 261 -9.38 -18.42 -34.70
C ARG A 261 -8.43 -17.22 -34.74
N TRP A 262 -8.24 -16.53 -33.63
CA TRP A 262 -7.28 -15.43 -33.51
C TRP A 262 -5.88 -15.95 -33.18
N VAL A 263 -4.86 -15.14 -33.44
CA VAL A 263 -3.47 -15.51 -33.19
C VAL A 263 -3.08 -15.08 -31.77
N SER A 264 -3.00 -16.08 -30.89
CA SER A 264 -2.39 -15.92 -29.57
C SER A 264 -0.87 -15.73 -29.71
N LEU A 265 -0.31 -14.76 -29.00
CA LEU A 265 1.13 -14.61 -28.78
C LEU A 265 1.42 -14.54 -27.27
N PRO A 266 2.53 -15.14 -26.78
CA PRO A 266 2.97 -14.96 -25.41
C PRO A 266 2.98 -13.49 -24.99
N ALA A 267 2.47 -13.16 -23.81
CA ALA A 267 2.45 -11.79 -23.32
C ALA A 267 3.85 -11.29 -22.86
N ASP A 268 4.66 -12.19 -22.31
CA ASP A 268 6.04 -11.92 -21.90
C ASP A 268 7.04 -12.25 -23.01
N ALA A 269 8.27 -11.77 -22.90
CA ALA A 269 9.39 -12.34 -23.64
C ALA A 269 9.80 -13.70 -23.03
N GLU A 270 10.28 -14.61 -23.89
CA GLU A 270 10.77 -15.94 -23.50
C GLU A 270 11.64 -15.87 -22.23
N PRO A 271 11.37 -16.67 -21.19
CA PRO A 271 12.11 -16.60 -19.94
C PRO A 271 13.59 -16.86 -20.15
N VAL A 272 14.44 -15.98 -19.60
CA VAL A 272 15.88 -16.21 -19.55
C VAL A 272 16.19 -17.05 -18.32
N ASN A 273 17.08 -18.02 -18.46
CA ASN A 273 17.66 -18.69 -17.29
C ASN A 273 18.57 -17.69 -16.56
N PRO A 274 18.31 -17.32 -15.29
CA PRO A 274 19.14 -16.36 -14.58
C PRO A 274 20.54 -16.92 -14.29
N VAL A 275 20.76 -18.24 -14.26
CA VAL A 275 22.11 -18.82 -14.25
C VAL A 275 22.90 -18.36 -15.48
N ALA A 276 22.30 -18.33 -16.66
CA ALA A 276 22.96 -17.86 -17.88
C ALA A 276 23.18 -16.34 -17.87
N VAL A 277 22.30 -15.57 -17.20
CA VAL A 277 22.52 -14.13 -16.97
C VAL A 277 23.72 -13.92 -16.05
N VAL A 278 23.80 -14.63 -14.92
CA VAL A 278 24.85 -14.44 -13.91
C VAL A 278 26.19 -15.00 -14.37
N THR A 279 26.22 -16.22 -14.92
CA THR A 279 27.47 -16.88 -15.35
C THR A 279 27.96 -16.42 -16.72
N GLY A 280 27.06 -15.94 -17.60
CA GLY A 280 27.38 -15.45 -18.95
C GLY A 280 27.64 -13.95 -19.05
N SER A 281 27.49 -13.18 -17.96
CA SER A 281 27.73 -11.72 -17.95
C SER A 281 28.99 -11.35 -17.16
N PRO A 282 29.70 -10.28 -17.56
CA PRO A 282 30.78 -9.71 -16.76
C PRO A 282 30.27 -9.26 -15.40
N ALA A 283 30.94 -9.73 -14.35
CA ALA A 283 30.53 -9.61 -12.96
C ALA A 283 31.65 -8.97 -12.15
N PHE A 284 31.34 -7.95 -11.33
CA PHE A 284 32.35 -7.14 -10.65
C PHE A 284 32.16 -7.12 -9.14
N LEU A 285 33.17 -7.57 -8.40
CA LEU A 285 33.25 -7.42 -6.94
C LEU A 285 33.89 -6.08 -6.59
N ILE A 286 33.08 -5.15 -6.08
CA ILE A 286 33.49 -3.79 -5.72
C ILE A 286 34.09 -3.80 -4.31
N ASN A 287 35.41 -3.57 -4.20
CA ASN A 287 36.15 -3.70 -2.95
C ASN A 287 37.12 -2.53 -2.71
N LEU A 288 37.23 -2.03 -1.48
CA LEU A 288 38.24 -1.02 -1.10
C LEU A 288 39.64 -1.66 -1.02
N ASP A 289 40.66 -0.98 -1.58
CA ASP A 289 42.07 -1.43 -1.49
C ASP A 289 42.58 -1.55 -0.04
N THR A 290 41.92 -0.87 0.91
CA THR A 290 42.22 -0.93 2.35
C THR A 290 41.49 -2.06 3.09
N ARG A 291 40.65 -2.85 2.41
CA ARG A 291 39.85 -3.94 2.97
C ARG A 291 40.16 -5.29 2.27
N PRO A 292 41.41 -5.78 2.26
CA PRO A 292 41.79 -7.03 1.59
C PRO A 292 41.20 -8.29 2.24
N GLU A 293 40.72 -8.20 3.49
CA GLU A 293 39.96 -9.24 4.19
C GLU A 293 38.59 -9.48 3.53
N ARG A 294 37.83 -8.41 3.30
CA ARG A 294 36.52 -8.45 2.63
C ARG A 294 36.59 -9.03 1.22
N LEU A 295 37.66 -8.69 0.49
CA LEU A 295 37.94 -9.29 -0.81
C LEU A 295 38.08 -10.82 -0.75
N ARG A 296 38.76 -11.36 0.26
CA ARG A 296 38.95 -12.82 0.42
C ARG A 296 37.66 -13.50 0.87
N GLU A 297 36.90 -12.84 1.74
CA GLU A 297 35.61 -13.35 2.23
C GLU A 297 34.59 -13.41 1.10
N ALA A 298 34.24 -12.27 0.50
CA ALA A 298 33.26 -12.20 -0.60
C ALA A 298 33.70 -13.00 -1.84
N GLY A 299 34.99 -12.93 -2.22
CA GLY A 299 35.55 -13.76 -3.28
C GLY A 299 35.43 -15.25 -2.98
N GLY A 300 35.67 -15.65 -1.73
CA GLY A 300 35.50 -17.03 -1.27
C GLY A 300 34.06 -17.53 -1.34
N GLU A 301 33.05 -16.69 -1.04
CA GLU A 301 31.64 -17.06 -1.25
C GLU A 301 31.32 -17.29 -2.73
N LEU A 302 31.81 -16.39 -3.59
CA LEU A 302 31.58 -16.45 -5.04
C LEU A 302 32.26 -17.68 -5.67
N ASP A 303 33.51 -17.97 -5.27
CA ASP A 303 34.26 -19.15 -5.70
C ASP A 303 33.59 -20.45 -5.19
N ARG A 304 33.08 -20.46 -3.95
CA ARG A 304 32.37 -21.59 -3.33
C ARG A 304 31.08 -21.95 -4.07
N GLU A 305 30.31 -20.95 -4.49
CA GLU A 305 29.09 -21.12 -5.29
C GLU A 305 29.35 -21.15 -6.81
N GLY A 306 30.61 -21.08 -7.26
CA GLY A 306 30.96 -21.13 -8.69
C GLY A 306 30.46 -19.95 -9.53
N LEU A 307 30.21 -18.79 -8.92
CA LEU A 307 29.78 -17.57 -9.62
C LEU A 307 31.00 -16.78 -10.14
N PRO A 308 30.97 -16.24 -11.37
CA PRO A 308 32.11 -15.48 -11.90
C PRO A 308 32.24 -14.13 -11.20
N TRP A 309 33.47 -13.63 -11.05
CA TRP A 309 33.75 -12.28 -10.58
C TRP A 309 35.13 -11.74 -11.01
N GLU A 310 35.22 -10.44 -11.26
CA GLU A 310 36.46 -9.66 -11.43
C GLU A 310 36.52 -8.63 -10.30
N ARG A 311 37.65 -8.53 -9.56
CA ARG A 311 37.83 -7.46 -8.58
C ARG A 311 37.84 -6.10 -9.29
N THR A 312 37.05 -5.15 -8.79
CA THR A 312 37.16 -3.74 -9.19
C THR A 312 37.37 -2.84 -7.96
N PRO A 313 38.35 -1.92 -7.97
CA PRO A 313 38.65 -1.10 -6.79
C PRO A 313 37.55 -0.08 -6.54
N ALA A 314 36.93 -0.11 -5.36
CA ALA A 314 35.99 0.91 -4.91
C ALA A 314 36.64 2.30 -4.90
N ILE A 315 35.85 3.35 -5.05
CA ILE A 315 36.34 4.73 -4.94
C ILE A 315 36.33 5.10 -3.44
N PRO A 316 37.46 5.45 -2.81
CA PRO A 316 37.46 5.88 -1.42
C PRO A 316 36.68 7.20 -1.27
N ALA A 317 35.80 7.28 -0.27
CA ALA A 317 35.01 8.48 0.02
C ALA A 317 35.89 9.73 0.18
N THR A 318 37.06 9.59 0.82
CA THR A 318 38.07 10.64 1.01
C THR A 318 38.64 11.23 -0.29
N LYS A 319 38.54 10.52 -1.42
CA LYS A 319 39.00 11.01 -2.74
C LYS A 319 37.91 11.76 -3.52
N VAL A 320 36.69 11.83 -3.01
CA VAL A 320 35.58 12.58 -3.62
C VAL A 320 35.68 14.05 -3.23
N ARG A 321 36.06 14.92 -4.18
CA ARG A 321 35.93 16.38 -3.99
C ARG A 321 34.46 16.78 -4.05
N ASN A 322 33.87 17.01 -2.89
CA ASN A 322 32.48 17.41 -2.78
C ASN A 322 32.29 18.91 -3.09
N ARG A 323 31.19 19.27 -3.75
CA ARG A 323 30.80 20.67 -4.06
C ARG A 323 29.46 21.08 -3.43
N HIS A 324 28.75 20.16 -2.80
CA HIS A 324 27.44 20.40 -2.16
C HIS A 324 27.36 19.59 -0.85
N SER A 325 26.68 20.10 0.16
CA SER A 325 26.54 19.46 1.47
C SER A 325 25.89 18.07 1.37
N TYR A 326 26.66 17.01 1.59
CA TYR A 326 26.18 15.62 1.59
C TYR A 326 26.87 14.82 2.71
N ASP A 327 26.10 14.36 3.71
CA ASP A 327 26.60 13.53 4.82
C ASP A 327 26.94 12.08 4.43
N ARG A 328 26.88 11.72 3.14
CA ARG A 328 27.08 10.34 2.65
C ARG A 328 28.00 10.23 1.42
N ALA A 329 29.27 10.63 1.60
CA ALA A 329 30.29 10.57 0.55
C ALA A 329 30.56 9.14 0.01
N GLY A 330 30.39 8.10 0.84
CA GLY A 330 30.55 6.69 0.44
C GLY A 330 29.55 6.24 -0.64
N CYS A 331 28.25 6.51 -0.43
CA CYS A 331 27.19 6.15 -1.38
C CYS A 331 27.40 6.78 -2.76
N TYR A 332 27.87 8.04 -2.81
CA TYR A 332 28.22 8.69 -4.07
C TYR A 332 29.44 8.05 -4.75
N ALA A 333 30.43 7.62 -3.97
CA ALA A 333 31.63 6.96 -4.48
C ALA A 333 31.30 5.57 -5.08
N LEU A 334 30.41 4.80 -4.45
CA LEU A 334 29.84 3.56 -5.00
C LEU A 334 29.07 3.85 -6.30
N GLY A 335 28.15 4.81 -6.29
CA GLY A 335 27.39 5.23 -7.47
C GLY A 335 28.30 5.68 -8.64
N LEU A 336 29.41 6.36 -8.36
CA LEU A 336 30.42 6.69 -9.37
C LEU A 336 31.12 5.44 -9.94
N ARG A 337 31.47 4.45 -9.11
CA ARG A 337 32.06 3.19 -9.57
C ARG A 337 31.09 2.43 -10.48
N VAL A 338 29.83 2.28 -10.06
CA VAL A 338 28.76 1.67 -10.88
C VAL A 338 28.64 2.39 -12.22
N ARG A 339 28.57 3.73 -12.25
CA ARG A 339 28.49 4.53 -13.49
C ARG A 339 29.68 4.31 -14.43
N LEU A 340 30.89 4.11 -13.92
CA LEU A 340 32.06 3.80 -14.75
C LEU A 340 31.94 2.40 -15.38
N LEU A 341 31.46 1.41 -14.64
CA LEU A 341 31.24 0.04 -15.11
C LEU A 341 30.10 -0.03 -16.14
N LEU A 342 28.97 0.66 -15.91
CA LEU A 342 27.89 0.80 -16.90
C LEU A 342 28.39 1.43 -18.21
N ARG A 343 29.30 2.42 -18.14
CA ARG A 343 29.95 3.02 -19.32
C ARG A 343 30.96 2.09 -20.01
N ARG A 344 31.64 1.19 -19.28
CA ARG A 344 32.46 0.12 -19.86
C ARG A 344 31.54 -0.85 -20.60
N ALA A 345 30.53 -1.40 -19.95
CA ALA A 345 29.57 -2.34 -20.53
C ALA A 345 28.86 -1.85 -21.80
N LEU A 346 28.43 -0.58 -21.82
CA LEU A 346 27.84 0.00 -23.03
C LEU A 346 28.83 0.09 -24.19
N ARG A 347 30.12 0.34 -23.91
CA ARG A 347 31.21 0.40 -24.91
C ARG A 347 31.60 -0.99 -25.42
N GLU A 348 31.81 -1.94 -24.51
CA GLU A 348 32.24 -3.32 -24.81
C GLU A 348 31.11 -4.21 -25.36
N GLY A 349 29.90 -3.68 -25.54
CA GLY A 349 28.79 -4.43 -26.14
C GLY A 349 28.01 -5.37 -25.22
N TRP A 350 28.40 -5.50 -23.94
CA TRP A 350 27.85 -6.50 -23.01
C TRP A 350 26.32 -6.45 -22.86
N PRO A 351 25.63 -7.61 -22.82
CA PRO A 351 24.16 -7.71 -22.76
C PRO A 351 23.60 -7.44 -21.35
N ALA A 352 24.38 -7.72 -20.32
CA ALA A 352 24.10 -7.40 -18.93
C ALA A 352 25.43 -7.22 -18.16
N VAL A 353 25.34 -6.76 -16.91
CA VAL A 353 26.45 -6.72 -15.94
C VAL A 353 25.92 -7.16 -14.58
N VAL A 354 26.73 -7.89 -13.83
CA VAL A 354 26.48 -8.22 -12.42
C VAL A 354 27.41 -7.39 -11.53
N PHE A 355 26.91 -6.96 -10.37
CA PHE A 355 27.64 -6.26 -9.34
C PHE A 355 27.52 -7.03 -8.02
N TYR A 356 28.64 -7.15 -7.33
CA TYR A 356 28.73 -7.61 -5.95
C TYR A 356 29.44 -6.55 -5.11
N GLU A 357 28.98 -6.34 -3.88
CA GLU A 357 29.70 -5.57 -2.86
C GLU A 357 30.58 -6.48 -2.01
N ASP A 358 31.61 -5.94 -1.35
CA ASP A 358 32.62 -6.75 -0.63
C ASP A 358 32.16 -7.30 0.72
N ASP A 359 30.88 -7.10 1.05
CA ASP A 359 30.16 -7.71 2.16
C ASP A 359 29.08 -8.70 1.71
N VAL A 360 29.09 -9.18 0.46
CA VAL A 360 28.17 -10.25 0.04
C VAL A 360 28.42 -11.57 0.79
N VAL A 361 27.32 -12.25 1.14
CA VAL A 361 27.26 -13.64 1.61
C VAL A 361 26.22 -14.36 0.75
N LEU A 362 26.56 -15.53 0.22
CA LEU A 362 25.65 -16.33 -0.60
C LEU A 362 25.01 -17.46 0.21
N ALA A 363 23.75 -17.75 -0.08
CA ALA A 363 23.09 -18.96 0.39
C ALA A 363 23.80 -20.20 -0.17
N ASN A 364 23.70 -21.33 0.53
CA ASN A 364 24.08 -22.62 -0.03
C ASN A 364 23.20 -22.93 -1.25
N ASP A 365 23.77 -23.64 -2.22
CA ASP A 365 23.09 -24.13 -3.41
C ASP A 365 22.51 -22.99 -4.28
N THR A 366 23.16 -21.82 -4.27
CA THR A 366 22.74 -20.61 -5.00
C THR A 366 22.62 -20.89 -6.49
N LEU A 367 23.59 -21.59 -7.10
CA LEU A 367 23.52 -21.96 -8.53
C LEU A 367 22.35 -22.91 -8.85
N GLU A 368 22.05 -23.87 -7.97
CA GLU A 368 20.93 -24.80 -8.18
C GLU A 368 19.60 -24.05 -8.09
N ARG A 369 19.42 -23.23 -7.06
CA ARG A 369 18.22 -22.42 -6.84
C ARG A 369 18.01 -21.42 -7.98
N LEU A 370 19.07 -20.77 -8.49
CA LEU A 370 19.00 -19.96 -9.71
C LEU A 370 18.52 -20.78 -10.93
N GLY A 371 18.92 -22.04 -11.07
CA GLY A 371 18.49 -22.91 -12.18
C GLY A 371 16.99 -23.24 -12.19
N GLN A 372 16.33 -23.15 -11.03
CA GLN A 372 14.90 -23.35 -10.87
C GLN A 372 14.09 -22.09 -11.20
N VAL A 373 14.66 -20.90 -10.97
CA VAL A 373 14.04 -19.60 -11.26
C VAL A 373 13.78 -19.40 -12.77
N ARG A 374 12.71 -18.67 -13.10
CA ARG A 374 12.32 -18.29 -14.47
C ARG A 374 12.19 -16.77 -14.57
N LEU A 375 13.27 -16.10 -14.94
CA LEU A 375 13.33 -14.64 -15.06
C LEU A 375 12.71 -14.20 -16.40
N PRO A 376 11.69 -13.32 -16.44
CA PRO A 376 11.08 -12.86 -17.69
C PRO A 376 12.08 -12.23 -18.65
N GLY A 377 11.93 -12.45 -19.96
CA GLY A 377 12.89 -12.01 -20.98
C GLY A 377 13.13 -10.50 -21.05
N ASP A 378 12.22 -9.68 -20.49
CA ASP A 378 12.27 -8.23 -20.50
C ASP A 378 12.56 -7.58 -19.13
N TRP A 379 13.19 -8.33 -18.22
CA TRP A 379 13.73 -7.82 -16.95
C TRP A 379 14.68 -6.63 -17.14
N ASP A 380 14.53 -5.55 -16.36
CA ASP A 380 15.44 -4.40 -16.33
C ASP A 380 16.55 -4.56 -15.28
N VAL A 381 16.17 -5.03 -14.10
CA VAL A 381 17.03 -5.25 -12.93
C VAL A 381 16.67 -6.59 -12.28
N PHE A 382 17.69 -7.36 -11.88
CA PHE A 382 17.52 -8.65 -11.22
C PHE A 382 18.39 -8.73 -9.97
N TYR A 383 17.79 -8.91 -8.81
CA TYR A 383 18.48 -9.03 -7.52
C TYR A 383 18.69 -10.51 -7.17
N LEU A 384 19.94 -10.90 -6.85
CA LEU A 384 20.22 -12.18 -6.20
C LEU A 384 19.81 -12.10 -4.72
N GLY A 385 19.94 -10.91 -4.13
CA GLY A 385 19.09 -10.50 -3.03
C GLY A 385 19.07 -9.00 -2.84
N CYS A 386 18.06 -8.52 -2.12
CA CYS A 386 17.86 -7.11 -1.79
C CYS A 386 17.05 -6.95 -0.51
N CYS A 387 17.10 -5.74 0.06
CA CYS A 387 16.25 -5.34 1.18
C CYS A 387 14.93 -4.77 0.63
N HIS A 388 13.88 -5.58 0.59
CA HIS A 388 12.52 -5.13 0.27
C HIS A 388 12.05 -4.09 1.29
N THR A 389 11.75 -2.88 0.81
CA THR A 389 11.18 -1.78 1.63
C THR A 389 9.66 -1.71 1.51
N TRP A 390 9.11 -2.30 0.45
CA TRP A 390 7.68 -2.58 0.25
C TRP A 390 7.52 -4.06 -0.11
N PRO A 391 6.38 -4.70 0.23
CA PRO A 391 6.09 -6.07 -0.19
C PRO A 391 6.32 -6.27 -1.70
N ALA A 392 6.88 -7.42 -2.08
CA ALA A 392 7.08 -7.77 -3.48
C ALA A 392 5.97 -8.74 -3.92
N TYR A 393 5.50 -8.61 -5.16
CA TYR A 393 4.46 -9.51 -5.66
C TYR A 393 5.06 -10.86 -6.06
N PRO A 394 4.45 -12.00 -5.69
CA PRO A 394 4.78 -13.29 -6.27
C PRO A 394 4.71 -13.23 -7.79
N HIS A 395 5.75 -13.72 -8.48
CA HIS A 395 5.77 -13.80 -9.94
C HIS A 395 5.81 -15.25 -10.40
N SER A 396 6.75 -16.04 -9.87
CA SER A 396 6.91 -17.46 -10.14
C SER A 396 7.67 -18.12 -8.97
N PRO A 397 7.71 -19.46 -8.85
CA PRO A 397 8.48 -20.12 -7.81
C PRO A 397 9.94 -19.62 -7.78
N GLY A 398 10.39 -19.14 -6.62
CA GLY A 398 11.72 -18.56 -6.44
C GLY A 398 11.89 -17.11 -6.89
N LEU A 399 10.85 -16.43 -7.41
CA LEU A 399 10.95 -15.08 -7.99
C LEU A 399 9.79 -14.16 -7.60
N VAL A 400 10.12 -12.94 -7.18
CA VAL A 400 9.17 -11.86 -6.91
C VAL A 400 9.43 -10.63 -7.77
N ARG A 401 8.38 -9.85 -8.02
CA ARG A 401 8.42 -8.54 -8.68
C ARG A 401 8.52 -7.44 -7.63
N CYS A 402 9.63 -6.68 -7.64
CA CYS A 402 9.90 -5.66 -6.63
C CYS A 402 8.99 -4.42 -6.80
N GLN A 403 8.24 -4.05 -5.77
CA GLN A 403 7.57 -2.74 -5.68
C GLN A 403 8.54 -1.63 -5.28
N SER A 404 9.36 -1.88 -4.24
CA SER A 404 10.44 -1.02 -3.77
C SER A 404 11.42 -1.86 -2.95
N ALA A 405 12.72 -1.70 -3.21
CA ALA A 405 13.78 -2.41 -2.52
C ALA A 405 15.09 -1.60 -2.57
N THR A 406 15.90 -1.72 -1.53
CA THR A 406 17.19 -1.07 -1.34
C THR A 406 18.28 -2.12 -1.08
N THR A 407 19.52 -1.68 -0.82
CA THR A 407 20.68 -2.53 -0.49
C THR A 407 21.11 -3.39 -1.68
N THR A 408 22.15 -2.92 -2.38
CA THR A 408 22.58 -3.44 -3.68
C THR A 408 23.81 -4.37 -3.63
N HIS A 409 23.88 -5.24 -2.62
CA HIS A 409 25.02 -6.13 -2.38
C HIS A 409 25.23 -7.23 -3.43
N ALA A 410 24.19 -7.66 -4.15
CA ALA A 410 24.31 -8.61 -5.27
C ALA A 410 23.15 -8.49 -6.30
N TRP A 411 23.44 -7.92 -7.47
CA TRP A 411 22.41 -7.60 -8.48
C TRP A 411 22.97 -7.51 -9.90
N ALA A 412 22.08 -7.68 -10.88
CA ALA A 412 22.35 -7.58 -12.29
C ALA A 412 21.49 -6.51 -12.97
N VAL A 413 21.99 -5.95 -14.08
CA VAL A 413 21.28 -4.96 -14.89
C VAL A 413 21.37 -5.27 -16.38
N ASN A 414 20.26 -5.17 -17.10
CA ASN A 414 20.20 -5.42 -18.54
C ASN A 414 20.76 -4.23 -19.36
N ARG A 415 21.28 -4.49 -20.57
CA ARG A 415 21.81 -3.46 -21.47
C ARG A 415 20.81 -2.35 -21.86
N PRO A 416 19.52 -2.64 -22.17
CA PRO A 416 18.50 -1.61 -22.38
C PRO A 416 18.42 -0.57 -21.26
N PHE A 417 18.36 -1.02 -20.00
CA PHE A 417 18.18 -0.19 -18.82
C PHE A 417 19.45 0.56 -18.42
N MET A 418 20.66 0.02 -18.66
CA MET A 418 21.94 0.72 -18.41
C MET A 418 21.94 2.17 -18.93
N ARG A 419 21.34 2.42 -20.12
CA ARG A 419 21.24 3.77 -20.69
C ARG A 419 20.28 4.67 -19.93
N ARG A 420 19.14 4.16 -19.47
CA ARG A 420 18.18 4.90 -18.63
C ARG A 420 18.81 5.21 -17.28
N LEU A 421 19.35 4.19 -16.60
CA LEU A 421 20.03 4.33 -15.31
C LEU A 421 21.16 5.39 -15.34
N LEU A 422 21.98 5.42 -16.40
CA LEU A 422 22.99 6.49 -16.58
C LEU A 422 22.42 7.90 -16.77
N ARG A 423 21.18 8.07 -17.24
CA ARG A 423 20.47 9.35 -17.31
C ARG A 423 19.90 9.76 -15.95
N GLU A 424 19.35 8.82 -15.19
CA GLU A 424 18.89 9.07 -13.82
C GLU A 424 20.05 9.54 -12.93
N PHE A 425 21.24 8.98 -13.13
CA PHE A 425 22.50 9.45 -12.52
C PHE A 425 23.07 10.77 -13.10
N SER A 426 22.35 11.49 -13.96
CA SER A 426 22.84 12.73 -14.56
C SER A 426 22.61 13.93 -13.63
N PRO A 427 23.61 14.82 -13.41
CA PRO A 427 23.39 16.09 -12.71
C PRO A 427 22.31 16.99 -13.33
N ARG A 428 21.87 16.72 -14.57
CA ARG A 428 20.78 17.42 -15.26
C ARG A 428 19.38 16.82 -15.02
N ALA A 429 19.26 15.65 -14.39
CA ALA A 429 17.96 15.04 -14.05
C ALA A 429 17.25 15.74 -12.87
N ARG A 430 17.93 16.71 -12.23
CA ARG A 430 17.45 17.51 -11.10
C ARG A 430 16.25 18.40 -11.47
N LYS A 431 15.03 17.86 -11.37
CA LYS A 431 13.81 18.66 -11.21
C LYS A 431 13.45 18.72 -9.72
N ASN A 432 13.04 19.90 -9.25
CA ASN A 432 12.38 20.14 -7.95
C ASN A 432 13.24 19.97 -6.67
N GLY A 433 14.57 20.08 -6.74
CA GLY A 433 15.40 20.31 -5.55
C GLY A 433 15.50 19.14 -4.54
N GLN A 434 15.04 17.94 -4.89
CA GLN A 434 15.26 16.74 -4.09
C GLN A 434 16.63 16.13 -4.43
N ASP A 435 17.52 16.05 -3.43
CA ASP A 435 18.85 15.46 -3.54
C ASP A 435 18.79 13.94 -3.50
N LEU A 436 19.06 13.28 -4.64
CA LEU A 436 19.21 11.82 -4.71
C LEU A 436 20.51 11.43 -5.43
N ILE A 437 21.34 10.68 -4.71
CA ILE A 437 22.72 10.33 -5.09
C ILE A 437 23.08 8.85 -4.81
N SER A 438 22.36 8.15 -3.93
CA SER A 438 22.52 6.70 -3.70
C SER A 438 21.97 5.89 -4.87
N ILE A 439 22.64 4.77 -5.18
CA ILE A 439 22.18 3.77 -6.15
C ILE A 439 20.87 3.12 -5.67
N ASP A 440 20.79 2.76 -4.41
CA ASP A 440 19.64 2.11 -3.76
C ASP A 440 18.39 2.97 -3.86
N LEU A 441 18.48 4.25 -3.44
CA LEU A 441 17.35 5.17 -3.50
C LEU A 441 16.96 5.52 -4.95
N THR A 442 17.92 5.50 -5.87
CA THR A 442 17.66 5.69 -7.30
C THR A 442 16.87 4.52 -7.87
N LEU A 443 17.28 3.27 -7.57
CA LEU A 443 16.59 2.07 -8.03
C LEU A 443 15.22 1.91 -7.35
N ALA A 444 15.14 2.09 -6.02
CA ALA A 444 13.91 2.01 -5.25
C ALA A 444 12.80 2.94 -5.79
N ARG A 445 13.15 4.19 -6.16
CA ARG A 445 12.21 5.11 -6.83
C ARG A 445 11.74 4.56 -8.18
N LEU A 446 12.65 3.97 -8.96
CA LEU A 446 12.38 3.50 -10.32
C LEU A 446 11.61 2.18 -10.36
N HIS A 447 11.51 1.39 -9.28
CA HIS A 447 10.85 0.07 -9.28
C HIS A 447 9.37 0.08 -9.73
N ARG A 448 8.67 1.23 -9.56
CA ARG A 448 7.32 1.48 -10.11
C ARG A 448 7.30 1.74 -11.62
N GLU A 449 8.44 2.04 -12.22
CA GLU A 449 8.61 2.42 -13.63
C GLU A 449 9.52 1.46 -14.44
N ILE A 450 10.07 0.42 -13.80
CA ILE A 450 11.04 -0.55 -14.38
C ILE A 450 10.71 -1.97 -13.94
N LYS A 451 11.07 -2.96 -14.76
CA LYS A 451 10.90 -4.39 -14.46
C LYS A 451 12.00 -4.92 -13.56
N ALA A 452 11.90 -4.60 -12.27
CA ALA A 452 12.79 -5.11 -11.22
C ALA A 452 12.25 -6.41 -10.61
N TYR A 453 13.07 -7.46 -10.59
CA TYR A 453 12.75 -8.75 -9.98
C TYR A 453 13.81 -9.15 -8.94
N ALA A 454 13.44 -9.93 -7.94
CA ALA A 454 14.36 -10.48 -6.94
C ALA A 454 14.13 -11.98 -6.73
N CYS A 455 15.20 -12.70 -6.42
CA CYS A 455 15.09 -14.07 -5.91
C CYS A 455 14.37 -14.08 -4.56
N PHE A 456 13.45 -15.02 -4.34
CA PHE A 456 12.72 -15.13 -3.08
C PHE A 456 12.63 -16.59 -2.59
N PRO A 457 13.14 -16.92 -1.38
CA PRO A 457 13.95 -16.08 -0.50
C PRO A 457 15.24 -15.58 -1.16
N ASN A 458 15.87 -14.55 -0.58
CA ASN A 458 17.12 -13.99 -1.12
C ASN A 458 18.20 -15.08 -1.20
N LEU A 459 18.95 -15.12 -2.31
CA LEU A 459 20.11 -16.01 -2.49
C LEU A 459 21.42 -15.33 -2.11
N ALA A 460 21.41 -14.00 -1.99
CA ALA A 460 22.53 -13.22 -1.49
C ALA A 460 22.06 -12.30 -0.37
N ARG A 461 22.85 -12.20 0.69
CA ARG A 461 22.62 -11.30 1.83
C ARG A 461 23.87 -10.48 2.14
N GLN A 462 23.72 -9.50 3.01
CA GLN A 462 24.82 -8.69 3.52
C GLN A 462 25.45 -9.34 4.76
N ARG A 463 26.78 -9.40 4.81
CA ARG A 463 27.58 -9.94 5.92
C ARG A 463 27.38 -9.09 7.16
N GLU A 464 27.24 -9.74 8.31
CA GLU A 464 27.31 -9.06 9.61
C GLU A 464 28.65 -8.33 9.74
N SER A 465 28.58 -7.02 9.94
CA SER A 465 29.69 -6.14 9.58
C SER A 465 29.61 -4.82 10.32
N TRP A 466 30.71 -4.40 10.95
CA TRP A 466 30.84 -3.03 11.45
C TRP A 466 30.88 -2.05 10.27
N SER A 467 29.95 -1.11 10.24
CA SER A 467 29.89 -0.05 9.23
C SER A 467 30.56 1.22 9.73
N ASP A 468 31.69 1.57 9.10
CA ASP A 468 32.39 2.85 9.34
C ASP A 468 31.50 4.08 8.98
N LEU A 469 30.40 3.89 8.26
CA LEU A 469 29.41 4.92 7.91
C LEU A 469 28.27 5.06 8.92
N GLU A 470 28.00 4.03 9.72
CA GLU A 470 26.86 4.00 10.66
C GLU A 470 27.27 3.80 12.13
N GLY A 471 28.53 3.47 12.41
CA GLY A 471 29.06 3.30 13.76
C GLY A 471 28.50 2.10 14.51
N ARG A 472 28.15 1.01 13.81
CA ARG A 472 27.52 -0.20 14.39
C ARG A 472 27.76 -1.46 13.56
N TYR A 473 27.56 -2.63 14.17
CA TYR A 473 27.28 -3.88 13.47
C TYR A 473 25.80 -3.91 13.01
N TYR A 474 25.51 -4.47 11.83
CA TYR A 474 24.14 -4.79 11.40
C TYR A 474 24.09 -5.97 10.41
N THR A 475 22.98 -6.71 10.39
CA THR A 475 22.50 -7.45 9.21
C THR A 475 20.97 -7.52 9.19
N VAL A 476 20.36 -7.31 8.04
CA VAL A 476 18.89 -7.35 7.84
C VAL A 476 18.45 -8.69 7.23
N TYR A 477 19.18 -9.78 7.51
CA TYR A 477 19.00 -11.06 6.82
C TYR A 477 19.30 -12.28 7.70
N GLY A 478 18.32 -13.18 7.80
CA GLY A 478 18.45 -14.50 8.42
C GLY A 478 19.36 -15.45 7.63
N GLN A 479 19.74 -16.57 8.24
CA GLN A 479 20.66 -17.56 7.63
C GLN A 479 20.05 -18.31 6.43
N ASP A 480 18.73 -18.35 6.32
CA ASP A 480 17.97 -18.98 5.24
C ASP A 480 17.71 -18.06 4.03
N GLY A 481 18.08 -16.78 4.15
CA GLY A 481 17.84 -15.75 3.13
C GLY A 481 16.51 -15.00 3.30
N GLN A 482 15.77 -15.20 4.40
CA GLN A 482 14.73 -14.27 4.80
C GLN A 482 15.32 -12.95 5.32
N GLN A 483 14.52 -11.90 5.36
CA GLN A 483 14.96 -10.54 5.64
C GLN A 483 14.25 -9.97 6.88
N THR A 484 14.96 -9.83 7.99
CA THR A 484 14.54 -9.06 9.18
C THR A 484 14.73 -7.58 8.91
N LEU A 485 13.76 -6.72 9.20
CA LEU A 485 13.83 -5.31 8.79
C LEU A 485 14.78 -4.44 9.62
N TRP A 486 15.26 -3.35 9.00
CA TRP A 486 16.28 -2.40 9.51
C TRP A 486 16.10 -1.85 10.94
N THR A 487 14.92 -2.02 11.54
CA THR A 487 14.60 -1.52 12.89
C THR A 487 15.14 -2.38 14.03
N GLU A 488 15.43 -3.67 13.82
CA GLU A 488 15.77 -4.57 14.94
C GLU A 488 17.21 -4.40 15.45
N ASN A 489 18.20 -4.43 14.55
CA ASN A 489 19.62 -4.19 14.88
C ASN A 489 19.89 -2.85 15.59
N LEU A 490 19.00 -1.87 15.39
CA LEU A 490 19.06 -0.56 16.02
C LEU A 490 18.79 -0.61 17.52
N VAL A 491 17.90 -1.51 17.94
CA VAL A 491 17.46 -1.61 19.32
C VAL A 491 18.44 -2.45 20.11
N ASP A 492 18.83 -3.62 19.63
CA ASP A 492 19.63 -4.57 20.42
C ASP A 492 21.10 -4.11 20.58
N GLY A 493 21.73 -3.58 19.51
CA GLY A 493 23.11 -3.08 19.59
C GLY A 493 23.26 -1.84 20.49
N ALA A 494 22.29 -0.92 20.45
CA ALA A 494 22.27 0.25 21.34
C ALA A 494 21.93 -0.14 22.78
N ARG A 495 21.01 -1.09 22.95
CA ARG A 495 20.59 -1.59 24.26
C ARG A 495 21.71 -2.32 24.98
N GLN A 496 22.43 -3.23 24.31
CA GLN A 496 23.50 -3.99 24.95
C GLN A 496 24.67 -3.07 25.37
N HIS A 497 25.03 -2.08 24.53
CA HIS A 497 26.05 -1.09 24.91
C HIS A 497 25.62 -0.20 26.08
N LEU A 498 24.33 0.19 26.15
CA LEU A 498 23.77 0.95 27.26
C LEU A 498 23.64 0.12 28.54
N GLU A 499 23.27 -1.17 28.45
CA GLU A 499 23.21 -2.10 29.58
C GLU A 499 24.63 -2.37 30.13
N ASP A 500 25.64 -2.58 29.27
CA ASP A 500 27.05 -2.74 29.66
C ASP A 500 27.64 -1.47 30.33
N GLU A 501 27.28 -0.26 29.87
CA GLU A 501 27.65 0.98 30.57
C GLU A 501 26.88 1.16 31.89
N PHE A 502 25.60 0.79 31.95
CA PHE A 502 24.81 0.90 33.17
C PHE A 502 25.29 -0.04 34.28
N GLU A 503 25.68 -1.28 33.94
CA GLU A 503 26.24 -2.21 34.94
C GLU A 503 27.60 -1.71 35.45
N ARG A 504 28.50 -1.21 34.60
CA ARG A 504 29.76 -0.58 35.05
C ARG A 504 29.54 0.60 36.01
N ILE A 505 28.49 1.40 35.79
CA ILE A 505 28.12 2.52 36.67
C ILE A 505 27.49 2.04 37.98
N LEU A 506 26.79 0.90 37.97
CA LEU A 506 26.14 0.31 39.15
C LEU A 506 27.08 -0.54 40.03
N GLU A 507 28.15 -1.10 39.47
CA GLU A 507 29.14 -1.90 40.21
C GLU A 507 30.18 -1.05 40.97
N GLY A 508 30.20 0.27 40.78
CA GLY A 508 30.90 1.22 41.65
C GLY A 508 32.38 1.44 41.34
N GLU A 509 32.87 1.06 40.16
CA GLU A 509 34.26 1.28 39.74
C GLU A 509 34.55 2.71 39.21
N ASP A 510 34.19 3.77 39.96
CA ASP A 510 34.97 5.02 40.05
C ASP A 510 34.42 6.01 41.11
N GLU A 511 34.82 5.89 42.38
CA GLU A 511 34.49 6.89 43.42
C GLU A 511 35.42 8.13 43.40
N GLN A 512 36.42 8.19 42.50
CA GLN A 512 37.44 9.24 42.46
C GLN A 512 37.47 9.96 41.11
N GLY A 513 36.49 10.84 40.92
CA GLY A 513 36.31 11.58 39.68
C GLY A 513 37.47 12.53 39.31
N GLU A 514 38.35 12.07 38.43
CA GLU A 514 39.17 12.89 37.54
C GLU A 514 38.86 12.57 36.06
N LEU A 515 37.62 12.87 35.64
CA LEU A 515 37.31 12.99 34.21
C LEU A 515 37.60 14.41 33.71
N ASP A 516 38.65 14.50 32.91
CA ASP A 516 39.31 15.71 32.40
C ASP A 516 38.35 16.79 31.85
N GLY A 517 38.12 17.83 32.65
CA GLY A 517 37.77 19.19 32.23
C GLY A 517 36.42 19.45 31.54
N ARG A 518 35.62 18.43 31.22
CA ARG A 518 34.37 18.59 30.43
C ARG A 518 33.13 18.57 31.32
N ARG A 519 32.43 19.71 31.41
CA ARG A 519 31.08 19.78 31.99
C ARG A 519 30.08 19.09 31.06
N PHE A 520 29.42 18.05 31.54
CA PHE A 520 28.24 17.48 30.88
C PHE A 520 26.98 18.23 31.31
N TRP A 521 26.20 18.69 30.34
CA TRP A 521 24.85 19.22 30.56
C TRP A 521 23.83 18.13 30.23
N LEU A 522 23.03 17.72 31.21
CA LEU A 522 21.78 16.97 30.97
C LEU A 522 20.66 17.98 30.67
N GLY A 523 20.59 18.41 29.40
CA GLY A 523 19.39 19.03 28.82
C GLY A 523 18.46 17.97 28.21
N PRO A 524 17.19 18.30 27.92
CA PRO A 524 16.31 17.39 27.19
C PRO A 524 16.86 17.12 25.78
N LEU A 525 16.87 15.86 25.37
CA LEU A 525 17.26 15.43 24.03
C LEU A 525 16.16 15.79 23.02
N ASP A 526 16.28 16.99 22.43
CA ASP A 526 15.41 17.48 21.36
C ASP A 526 15.84 16.87 20.01
N CYS A 527 15.32 15.69 19.69
CA CYS A 527 15.68 14.91 18.49
C CYS A 527 14.89 15.34 17.24
N GLY A 528 15.08 16.59 16.81
CA GLY A 528 14.52 17.09 15.55
C GLY A 528 15.33 16.65 14.32
N SER A 529 14.63 16.16 13.28
CA SER A 529 15.06 16.09 11.86
C SER A 529 16.39 15.38 11.51
N PRO A 530 16.42 14.37 10.61
CA PRO A 530 17.67 13.75 10.11
C PRO A 530 18.61 14.68 9.29
N ASN A 531 18.30 15.97 9.15
CA ASN A 531 19.13 16.98 8.50
C ASN A 531 19.65 18.00 9.53
N GLN A 532 20.55 17.60 10.44
CA GLN A 532 21.60 18.44 11.05
C GLN A 532 22.46 17.64 12.06
N PHE A 533 23.48 16.94 11.57
CA PHE A 533 24.63 16.54 12.40
C PHE A 533 25.94 16.76 11.63
N THR A 534 26.46 17.98 11.69
CA THR A 534 27.83 18.29 11.26
C THR A 534 28.83 17.68 12.24
N HIS A 535 29.67 16.76 11.76
CA HIS A 535 30.64 16.04 12.59
C HIS A 535 32.07 16.60 12.42
N ASP A 536 32.34 17.76 13.02
CA ASP A 536 33.69 18.34 13.09
C ASP A 536 34.47 17.71 14.27
N GLY A 537 35.15 16.60 14.00
CA GLY A 537 36.10 15.97 14.91
C GLY A 537 37.51 16.54 14.80
N ASN A 538 37.94 17.29 15.81
CA ASN A 538 39.32 17.70 16.11
C ASN A 538 40.08 18.60 15.10
N SER A 539 40.12 19.91 15.39
CA SER A 539 41.41 20.62 15.38
C SER A 539 41.43 21.83 16.33
N LEU A 540 42.45 21.86 17.20
CA LEU A 540 42.85 23.03 17.99
C LEU A 540 43.58 24.03 17.09
N VAL A 541 42.99 25.20 16.81
CA VAL A 541 43.75 26.43 16.49
C VAL A 541 43.06 27.63 17.15
N SER A 542 43.81 28.39 17.92
CA SER A 542 43.38 29.63 18.56
C SER A 542 43.15 30.77 17.56
N HIS A 543 42.33 31.76 17.91
CA HIS A 543 42.72 33.18 17.81
C HIS A 543 41.82 34.08 18.67
N PHE A 544 42.33 35.28 18.96
CA PHE A 544 41.88 36.18 20.04
C PHE A 544 40.64 37.02 19.67
N GLY A 545 40.04 37.62 20.70
CA GLY A 545 38.91 38.53 20.55
C GLY A 545 39.30 39.94 20.11
N ASP A 546 38.26 40.68 19.70
CA ASP A 546 38.07 42.14 19.59
C ASP A 546 36.78 42.30 18.74
N SER A 547 35.82 43.19 18.98
CA SER A 547 35.70 44.28 19.96
C SER A 547 34.21 44.66 20.17
N GLN A 548 33.96 45.54 21.17
CA GLN A 548 32.89 46.56 21.32
C GLN A 548 31.76 46.64 20.25
N SER A 549 30.50 47.00 20.53
CA SER A 549 29.73 47.41 21.73
C SER A 549 28.21 47.15 21.44
N GLU A 550 27.15 47.58 22.15
CA GLU A 550 26.94 48.60 23.21
C GLU A 550 25.68 48.24 24.06
N TRP A 551 25.11 49.19 24.81
CA TRP A 551 23.92 49.02 25.66
C TRP A 551 22.73 49.90 25.19
N MET A 552 21.49 49.45 25.41
CA MET A 552 20.39 50.37 25.76
C MET A 552 19.26 49.67 26.52
N SER A 553 18.96 50.20 27.70
CA SER A 553 17.86 49.81 28.59
C SER A 553 16.67 50.75 28.44
N LEU A 554 15.44 50.27 28.63
CA LEU A 554 14.30 51.11 29.02
C LEU A 554 13.20 50.31 29.74
N GLU A 555 12.60 50.94 30.74
CA GLU A 555 11.68 50.34 31.71
C GLU A 555 10.22 50.29 31.23
N ALA A 556 9.39 49.55 31.95
CA ALA A 556 7.98 49.34 31.64
C ALA A 556 7.06 50.49 32.10
N SER A 557 5.95 50.69 31.37
CA SER A 557 4.76 51.35 31.90
C SER A 557 3.48 50.70 31.37
N THR A 558 2.47 50.64 32.22
CA THR A 558 1.19 49.95 32.03
C THR A 558 0.11 50.87 31.50
N GLU A 559 -0.66 50.47 30.47
CA GLU A 559 -2.07 50.86 30.30
C GLU A 559 -2.80 49.98 29.25
N SER A 560 -4.12 50.10 29.16
CA SER A 560 -5.04 49.33 28.30
C SER A 560 -6.15 50.27 27.80
N PRO A 561 -7.07 49.87 26.89
CA PRO A 561 -6.98 48.94 25.75
C PRO A 561 -7.46 49.59 24.41
N GLY A 562 -7.10 49.05 23.23
CA GLY A 562 -7.93 49.25 22.03
C GLY A 562 -7.27 49.32 20.65
N SER A 563 -8.13 49.25 19.62
CA SER A 563 -7.91 49.36 18.17
C SER A 563 -6.99 48.33 17.49
N TRP A 564 -7.63 47.44 16.72
CA TRP A 564 -7.05 46.87 15.50
C TRP A 564 -7.02 47.95 14.42
N ASP A 565 -5.91 48.07 13.68
CA ASP A 565 -5.96 48.54 12.29
C ASP A 565 -4.77 48.00 11.47
N GLY A 566 -5.01 47.60 10.23
CA GLY A 566 -4.04 46.86 9.40
C GLY A 566 -3.47 47.68 8.25
N ARG A 567 -2.25 47.34 7.77
CA ARG A 567 -1.73 47.83 6.48
C ARG A 567 -1.01 46.73 5.70
N MET A 568 -1.40 46.56 4.44
CA MET A 568 -0.75 45.64 3.50
C MET A 568 0.54 46.23 2.92
N GLY A 569 1.60 45.42 2.87
CA GLY A 569 2.77 45.61 2.00
C GLY A 569 2.65 44.78 0.72
N LYS A 570 3.24 45.23 -0.39
CA LYS A 570 3.07 44.60 -1.72
C LYS A 570 3.87 43.29 -1.83
N GLY A 571 3.16 42.17 -1.98
CA GLY A 571 3.73 40.84 -2.23
C GLY A 571 2.88 39.75 -1.58
N GLY A 572 1.69 39.48 -2.11
CA GLY A 572 0.64 38.75 -1.40
C GLY A 572 0.95 37.28 -1.10
N GLN A 573 1.31 36.98 0.15
CA GLN A 573 1.10 35.69 0.82
C GLN A 573 0.72 35.95 2.28
N TRP A 574 -0.13 35.08 2.83
CA TRP A 574 -0.50 35.07 4.26
C TRP A 574 0.58 34.32 5.05
N ILE A 575 1.11 34.92 6.11
CA ILE A 575 2.05 34.28 7.03
C ILE A 575 1.41 34.27 8.43
N PRO A 576 1.07 33.11 9.00
CA PRO A 576 0.74 33.00 10.42
C PRO A 576 2.01 33.19 11.26
N GLU A 577 2.02 34.15 12.17
CA GLU A 577 3.10 34.32 13.14
C GLU A 577 3.17 33.11 14.09
N ARG A 578 4.38 32.61 14.35
CA ARG A 578 4.61 31.63 15.42
C ARG A 578 4.54 32.33 16.76
N SER A 579 3.56 32.00 17.59
CA SER A 579 3.55 32.38 19.00
C SER A 579 4.67 31.64 19.74
N ALA A 580 5.81 32.30 19.92
CA ALA A 580 6.84 31.84 20.85
C ALA A 580 6.40 32.18 22.28
N MET A 581 6.11 31.17 23.12
CA MET A 581 6.02 31.37 24.56
C MET A 581 7.44 31.47 25.15
N GLU A 582 7.95 32.69 25.24
CA GLU A 582 9.14 33.00 26.03
C GLU A 582 8.76 32.91 27.52
N ILE A 583 9.10 31.80 28.19
CA ILE A 583 9.05 31.74 29.67
C ILE A 583 10.33 32.40 30.19
N ARG A 584 10.25 33.69 30.50
CA ARG A 584 11.32 34.40 31.20
C ARG A 584 11.34 34.00 32.67
N ALA A 585 12.37 33.28 33.07
CA ALA A 585 12.70 33.08 34.48
C ALA A 585 13.46 34.31 35.00
N GLU A 586 12.75 35.33 35.48
CA GLU A 586 13.38 36.40 36.27
C GLU A 586 13.70 35.92 37.68
N SER A 587 14.97 36.03 38.06
CA SER A 587 15.49 35.49 39.32
C SER A 587 15.21 36.42 40.50
N SER A 588 14.35 36.02 41.44
CA SER A 588 14.53 36.40 42.85
C SER A 588 13.96 35.37 43.83
N ALA A 589 14.85 34.86 44.70
CA ALA A 589 14.59 34.31 46.02
C ALA A 589 13.35 33.39 46.26
N CYS A 590 13.44 32.13 45.82
CA CYS A 590 13.04 31.03 46.71
C CYS A 590 13.77 29.71 46.40
N ALA A 591 14.72 29.36 47.25
CA ALA A 591 15.32 28.03 47.26
C ALA A 591 14.59 27.14 48.27
N THR A 592 13.75 26.22 47.79
CA THR A 592 13.41 24.96 48.44
C THR A 592 12.66 24.08 47.44
N GLU A 593 13.26 22.96 47.02
CA GLU A 593 12.43 21.84 46.56
C GLU A 593 11.48 21.47 47.70
N PRO A 594 10.15 21.41 47.48
CA PRO A 594 9.25 21.26 48.58
C PRO A 594 9.20 19.78 48.98
N SER A 595 9.63 19.49 50.22
CA SER A 595 9.82 18.14 50.77
C SER A 595 8.62 17.21 50.65
N TRP A 596 7.40 17.77 50.51
CA TRP A 596 6.19 17.00 50.27
C TRP A 596 6.20 16.25 48.93
N LEU A 597 6.88 16.73 47.88
CA LEU A 597 6.99 16.01 46.60
C LEU A 597 7.78 14.70 46.76
N ARG A 598 8.88 14.73 47.53
CA ARG A 598 9.67 13.53 47.84
C ARG A 598 8.88 12.56 48.74
N GLU A 599 8.08 13.08 49.66
CA GLU A 599 7.21 12.26 50.53
C GLU A 599 6.04 11.64 49.76
N CYS A 600 5.41 12.37 48.84
CA CYS A 600 4.46 11.81 47.87
C CYS A 600 5.09 10.70 47.03
N TRP A 601 6.30 10.92 46.49
CA TRP A 601 7.03 9.92 45.71
C TRP A 601 7.33 8.65 46.53
N ARG A 602 7.68 8.81 47.81
CA ARG A 602 7.90 7.71 48.76
C ARG A 602 6.62 6.90 49.04
N ILE A 603 5.49 7.59 49.28
CA ILE A 603 4.19 6.95 49.55
C ILE A 603 3.63 6.25 48.30
N LEU A 604 3.81 6.86 47.12
CA LEU A 604 3.39 6.28 45.84
C LEU A 604 4.20 5.03 45.49
N LYS A 605 5.52 5.00 45.74
CA LYS A 605 6.33 3.77 45.56
C LYS A 605 5.95 2.63 46.50
N SER A 606 5.41 2.93 47.69
CA SER A 606 5.03 1.91 48.70
C SER A 606 3.56 1.49 48.66
N GLY A 607 2.72 2.09 47.81
CA GLY A 607 1.29 1.74 47.69
C GLY A 607 0.40 2.26 48.82
N GLY A 608 0.72 3.42 49.40
CA GLY A 608 -0.05 4.04 50.48
C GLY A 608 -1.21 4.94 50.01
N THR A 609 -2.19 5.17 50.89
CA THR A 609 -3.29 6.14 50.64
C THR A 609 -2.81 7.56 50.94
N LEU A 610 -3.09 8.52 50.05
CA LEU A 610 -2.74 9.92 50.21
C LEU A 610 -4.00 10.76 50.45
N LYS A 611 -4.01 11.60 51.49
CA LYS A 611 -5.07 12.58 51.74
C LYS A 611 -4.57 13.96 51.34
N LEU A 612 -5.19 14.57 50.32
CA LEU A 612 -4.77 15.87 49.84
C LEU A 612 -5.27 17.01 50.75
N PRO A 613 -4.49 18.09 50.92
CA PRO A 613 -5.02 19.36 51.40
C PRO A 613 -6.12 19.87 50.46
N SER A 614 -7.24 20.31 51.01
CA SER A 614 -8.36 20.84 50.24
C SER A 614 -7.97 22.15 49.55
N GLY A 615 -7.82 22.14 48.21
CA GLY A 615 -7.72 23.38 47.42
C GLY A 615 -6.74 23.40 46.22
N SER A 616 -5.95 22.34 45.96
CA SER A 616 -4.93 22.36 44.89
C SER A 616 -5.31 21.49 43.66
N PRO A 617 -5.96 22.05 42.63
CA PRO A 617 -6.40 21.30 41.44
C PRO A 617 -5.27 20.91 40.48
N GLU A 618 -4.08 21.48 40.62
CA GLU A 618 -2.96 21.25 39.70
C GLU A 618 -2.24 19.92 39.95
N LEU A 619 -2.25 19.42 41.20
CA LEU A 619 -1.52 18.21 41.58
C LEU A 619 -2.11 16.90 41.00
N PRO A 620 -3.44 16.69 40.98
CA PRO A 620 -4.03 15.53 40.27
C PRO A 620 -3.68 15.53 38.77
N ARG A 621 -3.55 16.72 38.17
CA ARG A 621 -3.22 16.86 36.75
C ARG A 621 -1.75 16.52 36.49
N ALA A 622 -0.82 17.09 37.24
CA ALA A 622 0.61 16.76 37.14
C ALA A 622 0.89 15.27 37.38
N LEU A 623 0.16 14.61 38.29
CA LEU A 623 0.29 13.16 38.53
C LEU A 623 -0.37 12.30 37.43
N MET A 624 -1.41 12.79 36.75
CA MET A 624 -1.97 12.15 35.55
C MET A 624 -1.05 12.31 34.34
N ASP A 625 -0.51 13.51 34.10
CA ASP A 625 0.40 13.81 33.00
C ASP A 625 1.72 13.03 33.13
N ALA A 626 2.16 12.76 34.37
CA ALA A 626 3.29 11.87 34.68
C ALA A 626 2.93 10.37 34.74
N GLY A 627 1.68 9.98 34.44
CA GLY A 627 1.25 8.58 34.31
C GLY A 627 1.01 7.80 35.61
N PHE A 628 0.94 8.47 36.77
CA PHE A 628 0.76 7.84 38.10
C PHE A 628 -0.71 7.68 38.53
N LEU A 629 -1.67 8.21 37.78
CA LEU A 629 -3.10 8.09 38.04
C LEU A 629 -3.86 7.72 36.75
N TYR A 630 -4.74 6.72 36.83
CA TYR A 630 -5.77 6.48 35.80
C TYR A 630 -7.07 7.15 36.23
N TRP A 631 -7.70 7.92 35.32
CA TRP A 631 -9.03 8.50 35.56
C TRP A 631 -10.08 7.38 35.62
N PRO A 632 -10.86 7.29 36.70
CA PRO A 632 -12.06 8.13 36.77
C PRO A 632 -12.23 8.86 38.11
N ALA A 633 -12.62 10.13 38.06
CA ALA A 633 -13.17 10.82 39.23
C ALA A 633 -14.61 11.29 38.95
N GLU A 634 -15.54 10.66 39.67
CA GLU A 634 -16.71 11.32 40.26
C GLU A 634 -16.51 11.23 41.79
N PRO A 635 -16.89 12.23 42.59
CA PRO A 635 -16.37 12.40 43.94
C PRO A 635 -17.12 11.56 44.99
N PHE A 636 -16.40 10.69 45.70
CA PHE A 636 -16.79 10.32 47.06
C PHE A 636 -16.35 11.42 48.03
N GLY A 637 -17.26 11.82 48.93
CA GLY A 637 -17.26 13.11 49.66
C GLY A 637 -16.21 13.33 50.75
N ASP A 638 -15.05 12.67 50.66
CA ASP A 638 -14.12 12.45 51.78
C ASP A 638 -12.69 12.97 51.52
N GLY A 639 -12.36 13.29 50.26
CA GLY A 639 -11.05 13.83 49.87
C GLY A 639 -9.87 12.83 49.94
N LEU A 640 -10.15 11.53 49.82
CA LEU A 640 -9.15 10.46 49.84
C LEU A 640 -8.86 9.95 48.42
N ILE A 641 -7.58 9.79 48.07
CA ILE A 641 -7.14 9.18 46.80
C ILE A 641 -6.51 7.81 47.10
N HIS A 642 -7.09 6.76 46.55
CA HIS A 642 -6.52 5.42 46.56
C HIS A 642 -5.61 5.22 45.35
N ALA A 643 -4.31 5.46 45.53
CA ALA A 643 -3.31 5.06 44.56
C ALA A 643 -3.14 3.54 44.61
N GLN A 644 -3.65 2.83 43.59
CA GLN A 644 -3.21 1.45 43.37
C GLN A 644 -1.79 1.47 42.82
N LYS A 645 -0.93 0.58 43.34
CA LYS A 645 0.40 0.35 42.78
C LYS A 645 0.23 -0.03 41.29
N PRO A 646 0.81 0.68 40.31
CA PRO A 646 0.81 0.20 38.94
C PRO A 646 1.48 -1.19 38.96
N PRO A 647 0.87 -2.23 38.34
CA PRO A 647 1.40 -3.59 38.45
C PRO A 647 2.84 -3.61 37.94
N SER A 648 3.75 -3.93 38.84
CA SER A 648 5.19 -3.82 38.60
C SER A 648 5.64 -4.94 37.67
N GLY A 649 5.63 -4.67 36.37
CA GLY A 649 6.17 -5.56 35.32
C GLY A 649 5.14 -6.37 34.53
N GLU A 650 3.84 -6.24 34.77
CA GLU A 650 2.84 -6.94 33.94
C GLU A 650 2.57 -6.18 32.64
N ARG A 651 2.69 -6.87 31.50
CA ARG A 651 2.36 -6.34 30.17
C ARG A 651 0.90 -5.85 30.17
N ARG A 652 0.62 -4.65 29.66
CA ARG A 652 -0.75 -4.30 29.26
C ARG A 652 -1.13 -5.19 28.07
N VAL A 653 -2.10 -6.07 28.25
CA VAL A 653 -2.62 -6.98 27.21
C VAL A 653 -4.05 -6.59 26.86
N ILE A 654 -4.44 -6.70 25.60
CA ILE A 654 -5.83 -6.51 25.15
C ILE A 654 -6.74 -7.50 25.91
N PRO A 655 -7.78 -7.03 26.64
CA PRO A 655 -8.73 -7.89 27.32
C PRO A 655 -9.41 -8.92 26.41
N ARG A 656 -9.71 -10.11 26.95
CA ARG A 656 -10.44 -11.18 26.25
C ARG A 656 -11.96 -10.91 26.16
N ILE A 657 -12.31 -9.80 25.54
CA ILE A 657 -13.68 -9.31 25.40
C ILE A 657 -13.92 -8.94 23.94
N PHE A 658 -14.94 -9.53 23.31
CA PHE A 658 -15.46 -9.06 22.04
C PHE A 658 -16.61 -8.08 22.26
N HIS A 659 -16.60 -6.98 21.52
CA HIS A 659 -17.67 -5.99 21.46
C HIS A 659 -18.27 -5.98 20.07
N ALA A 660 -19.58 -6.18 19.98
CA ALA A 660 -20.35 -5.98 18.77
C ALA A 660 -21.43 -4.93 19.04
N ILE A 661 -21.90 -4.23 18.01
CA ILE A 661 -22.96 -3.21 18.11
C ILE A 661 -24.12 -3.61 17.21
N TRP A 662 -25.35 -3.50 17.72
CA TRP A 662 -26.56 -3.59 16.93
C TRP A 662 -27.60 -2.63 17.50
N LEU A 663 -27.84 -1.53 16.77
CA LEU A 663 -28.67 -0.40 17.21
C LEU A 663 -29.94 -0.31 16.36
N GLY A 664 -30.95 0.34 16.92
CA GLY A 664 -32.24 0.55 16.25
C GLY A 664 -33.22 -0.61 16.40
N PRO A 665 -34.40 -0.50 15.78
CA PRO A 665 -35.53 -1.40 16.02
C PRO A 665 -35.46 -2.73 15.26
N ASN A 666 -34.52 -2.88 14.33
CA ASN A 666 -34.43 -4.05 13.46
C ASN A 666 -33.88 -5.26 14.23
N ALA A 667 -34.43 -6.45 13.99
CA ALA A 667 -33.82 -7.69 14.47
C ALA A 667 -32.57 -8.01 13.64
N MET A 668 -31.49 -8.44 14.30
CA MET A 668 -30.27 -8.88 13.63
C MET A 668 -30.57 -10.07 12.68
N PRO A 669 -30.18 -10.03 11.40
CA PRO A 669 -30.46 -11.13 10.49
C PRO A 669 -29.66 -12.40 10.86
N ALA A 670 -30.13 -13.54 10.35
CA ALA A 670 -29.61 -14.86 10.76
C ALA A 670 -28.13 -15.09 10.40
N GLU A 671 -27.63 -14.43 9.35
CA GLU A 671 -26.25 -14.55 8.87
C GLU A 671 -25.27 -13.84 9.82
N GLN A 672 -25.57 -12.57 10.19
CA GLN A 672 -24.84 -11.82 11.21
C GLN A 672 -24.85 -12.55 12.56
N GLN A 673 -25.99 -13.13 12.96
CA GLN A 673 -26.05 -13.99 14.14
C GLN A 673 -25.12 -15.22 14.01
N ALA A 674 -25.08 -15.88 12.85
CA ALA A 674 -24.26 -17.06 12.62
C ALA A 674 -22.74 -16.75 12.66
N TRP A 675 -22.32 -15.62 12.10
CA TRP A 675 -20.94 -15.12 12.15
C TRP A 675 -20.52 -14.72 13.56
N MET A 676 -21.35 -13.97 14.31
CA MET A 676 -21.12 -13.68 15.73
C MET A 676 -21.01 -14.95 16.59
N GLN A 677 -21.83 -15.97 16.34
CA GLN A 677 -21.68 -17.27 17.00
C GLN A 677 -20.39 -17.99 16.55
N GLY A 678 -19.86 -17.71 15.36
CA GLY A 678 -18.54 -18.15 14.91
C GLY A 678 -17.42 -17.65 15.81
N TRP A 679 -17.38 -16.35 16.10
CA TRP A 679 -16.45 -15.75 17.06
C TRP A 679 -16.50 -16.45 18.43
N ARG A 680 -17.71 -16.67 18.96
CA ARG A 680 -17.92 -17.35 20.25
C ARG A 680 -17.52 -18.83 20.24
N ARG A 681 -17.70 -19.55 19.13
CA ARG A 681 -17.25 -20.94 18.98
C ARG A 681 -15.72 -21.06 18.93
N MET A 682 -15.06 -20.13 18.24
CA MET A 682 -13.60 -20.10 18.09
C MET A 682 -12.89 -19.63 19.37
N HIS A 683 -13.55 -18.81 20.17
CA HIS A 683 -13.02 -18.19 21.37
C HIS A 683 -13.92 -18.46 22.61
N PRO A 684 -14.02 -19.72 23.08
CA PRO A 684 -14.99 -20.09 24.13
C PRO A 684 -14.74 -19.40 25.48
N ASP A 685 -13.50 -19.05 25.78
CA ASP A 685 -13.09 -18.37 27.01
C ASP A 685 -13.21 -16.84 26.94
N TRP A 686 -13.59 -16.29 25.78
CA TRP A 686 -13.76 -14.85 25.56
C TRP A 686 -15.20 -14.40 25.83
N LYS A 687 -15.35 -13.23 26.45
CA LYS A 687 -16.68 -12.65 26.70
C LYS A 687 -17.14 -11.85 25.48
N LEU A 688 -18.20 -12.28 24.80
CA LEU A 688 -18.87 -11.45 23.79
C LEU A 688 -19.95 -10.57 24.43
N ILE A 689 -19.91 -9.26 24.17
CA ILE A 689 -20.90 -8.26 24.57
C ILE A 689 -21.51 -7.66 23.30
N LEU A 690 -22.82 -7.81 23.14
CA LEU A 690 -23.59 -7.08 22.13
C LEU A 690 -24.16 -5.81 22.77
N TRP A 691 -23.78 -4.66 22.23
CA TRP A 691 -24.31 -3.36 22.64
C TRP A 691 -25.56 -3.01 21.82
N THR A 692 -26.62 -2.61 22.51
CA THR A 692 -27.91 -2.16 21.97
C THR A 692 -28.32 -0.86 22.65
N ASP A 693 -29.36 -0.19 22.16
CA ASP A 693 -29.86 1.06 22.76
C ASP A 693 -30.23 0.91 24.27
N ASP A 694 -30.63 -0.28 24.71
CA ASP A 694 -31.02 -0.58 26.09
C ASP A 694 -29.83 -0.69 27.07
N ASN A 695 -28.61 -0.96 26.59
CA ASN A 695 -27.46 -1.29 27.43
C ASN A 695 -26.23 -0.40 27.22
N LEU A 696 -26.38 0.72 26.51
CA LEU A 696 -25.30 1.67 26.18
C LEU A 696 -24.45 2.06 27.41
N PRO A 697 -23.11 2.12 27.27
CA PRO A 697 -22.23 2.57 28.34
C PRO A 697 -22.39 4.08 28.62
N PRO A 698 -21.86 4.57 29.75
CA PRO A 698 -21.63 6.00 29.92
C PRO A 698 -20.54 6.46 28.94
N MET A 699 -20.86 7.44 28.09
CA MET A 699 -20.02 7.91 26.97
C MET A 699 -19.53 9.35 27.18
N PHE A 700 -18.28 9.63 26.79
CA PHE A 700 -17.70 10.99 26.80
C PHE A 700 -18.27 11.89 25.70
N CYS A 701 -18.66 11.29 24.57
CA CYS A 701 -19.29 11.86 23.38
C CYS A 701 -20.82 11.71 23.38
N ARG A 702 -21.47 11.56 24.54
CA ARG A 702 -22.94 11.33 24.66
C ARG A 702 -23.78 12.36 23.88
N GLU A 703 -23.37 13.63 23.88
CA GLU A 703 -24.05 14.70 23.12
C GLU A 703 -23.93 14.48 21.60
N LYS A 704 -22.73 14.13 21.10
CA LYS A 704 -22.48 13.81 19.69
C LYS A 704 -23.23 12.56 19.23
N TYR A 705 -23.26 11.53 20.06
CA TYR A 705 -24.05 10.31 19.82
C TYR A 705 -25.54 10.63 19.67
N ASN A 706 -26.08 11.46 20.57
CA ASN A 706 -27.48 11.89 20.52
C ASN A 706 -27.80 12.81 19.31
N GLN A 707 -26.82 13.56 18.82
CA GLN A 707 -26.92 14.44 17.64
C GLN A 707 -26.72 13.71 16.30
N SER A 708 -26.37 12.42 16.31
CA SER A 708 -26.11 11.65 15.09
C SER A 708 -27.41 11.07 14.55
N ASP A 709 -27.75 11.36 13.29
CA ASP A 709 -29.00 10.91 12.67
C ASP A 709 -28.94 9.46 12.14
N THR A 710 -27.73 8.93 11.88
CA THR A 710 -27.55 7.58 11.32
C THR A 710 -27.05 6.56 12.35
N TRP A 711 -27.45 5.29 12.20
CA TRP A 711 -26.94 4.19 13.03
C TRP A 711 -25.45 3.93 12.81
N ALA A 712 -24.94 4.16 11.60
CA ALA A 712 -23.51 4.10 11.29
C ALA A 712 -22.69 5.09 12.14
N GLN A 713 -23.04 6.39 12.15
CA GLN A 713 -22.35 7.38 12.99
C GLN A 713 -22.44 7.07 14.49
N LYS A 714 -23.60 6.57 14.95
CA LYS A 714 -23.76 6.13 16.35
C LYS A 714 -22.85 4.94 16.68
N SER A 715 -22.77 3.95 15.79
CA SER A 715 -21.89 2.79 15.92
C SER A 715 -20.41 3.19 15.89
N ASP A 716 -20.02 4.13 15.02
CA ASP A 716 -18.68 4.70 14.98
C ASP A 716 -18.31 5.39 16.30
N ILE A 717 -19.18 6.22 16.87
CA ILE A 717 -18.90 6.85 18.19
C ILE A 717 -18.81 5.78 19.29
N LEU A 718 -19.75 4.85 19.31
CA LEU A 718 -19.86 3.83 20.35
C LEU A 718 -18.70 2.83 20.34
N ARG A 719 -18.17 2.42 19.17
CA ARG A 719 -17.07 1.44 19.09
C ARG A 719 -15.77 1.96 19.71
N PHE A 720 -15.47 3.26 19.56
CA PHE A 720 -14.31 3.88 20.22
C PHE A 720 -14.54 4.09 21.73
N GLU A 721 -15.75 4.48 22.13
CA GLU A 721 -16.14 4.62 23.54
C GLU A 721 -15.99 3.30 24.32
N VAL A 722 -16.46 2.18 23.77
CA VAL A 722 -16.35 0.87 24.44
C VAL A 722 -14.90 0.37 24.49
N LEU A 723 -14.13 0.50 23.41
CA LEU A 723 -12.73 0.11 23.38
C LEU A 723 -11.86 0.96 24.32
N TYR A 724 -12.10 2.27 24.40
CA TYR A 724 -11.41 3.11 25.38
C TYR A 724 -11.80 2.71 26.82
N ARG A 725 -13.09 2.49 27.08
CA ARG A 725 -13.62 2.26 28.44
C ARG A 725 -13.34 0.88 29.00
N TYR A 726 -13.34 -0.16 28.17
CA TYR A 726 -13.24 -1.57 28.58
C TYR A 726 -12.02 -2.29 28.00
N GLY A 727 -11.34 -1.71 27.01
CA GLY A 727 -10.43 -2.46 26.15
C GLY A 727 -11.18 -3.49 25.31
N GLY A 728 -10.48 -4.55 24.90
CA GLY A 728 -11.05 -5.67 24.16
C GLY A 728 -10.86 -5.53 22.66
N VAL A 729 -11.70 -6.24 21.91
CA VAL A 729 -11.73 -6.25 20.45
C VAL A 729 -13.15 -5.93 19.99
N TYR A 730 -13.29 -4.87 19.21
CA TYR A 730 -14.51 -4.55 18.49
C TYR A 730 -14.57 -5.34 17.19
N ILE A 731 -15.75 -5.85 16.85
CA ILE A 731 -16.10 -6.51 15.59
C ILE A 731 -17.47 -6.00 15.11
N ASP A 732 -17.56 -5.58 13.84
CA ASP A 732 -18.86 -5.39 13.17
C ASP A 732 -19.56 -6.76 13.01
N THR A 733 -20.89 -6.77 12.98
CA THR A 733 -21.69 -8.01 13.01
C THR A 733 -21.64 -8.82 11.71
N ASP A 734 -21.07 -8.24 10.65
CA ASP A 734 -20.80 -8.83 9.34
C ASP A 734 -19.35 -9.35 9.18
N PHE A 735 -18.64 -9.62 10.27
CA PHE A 735 -17.34 -10.30 10.28
C PHE A 735 -17.46 -11.80 10.55
N GLU A 736 -17.09 -12.64 9.58
CA GLU A 736 -16.88 -14.07 9.80
C GLU A 736 -15.52 -14.30 10.48
N CYS A 737 -15.51 -15.05 11.58
CA CYS A 737 -14.30 -15.52 12.24
C CYS A 737 -13.75 -16.76 11.52
N LEU A 738 -12.51 -16.70 11.01
CA LEU A 738 -11.89 -17.77 10.22
C LEU A 738 -10.79 -18.53 10.97
N GLN A 739 -10.02 -17.84 11.82
CA GLN A 739 -8.99 -18.40 12.70
C GLN A 739 -9.02 -17.71 14.08
N PRO A 740 -8.43 -18.31 15.14
CA PRO A 740 -8.27 -17.66 16.43
C PRO A 740 -7.44 -16.38 16.34
N LEU A 741 -7.79 -15.39 17.17
CA LEU A 741 -7.17 -14.07 17.20
C LEU A 741 -6.03 -13.97 18.23
N ASP A 742 -6.07 -14.79 19.30
CA ASP A 742 -5.19 -14.70 20.48
C ASP A 742 -3.69 -14.57 20.14
N GLU A 743 -3.21 -15.30 19.12
CA GLU A 743 -1.79 -15.34 18.75
C GLU A 743 -1.31 -14.04 18.12
N ILE A 744 -2.06 -13.47 17.17
CA ILE A 744 -1.60 -12.29 16.41
C ILE A 744 -1.69 -11.00 17.23
N ILE A 745 -2.56 -10.95 18.24
CA ILE A 745 -2.73 -9.75 19.10
C ILE A 745 -1.90 -9.84 20.40
N ALA A 746 -1.11 -10.90 20.56
CA ALA A 746 -0.41 -11.22 21.80
C ALA A 746 0.58 -10.10 22.19
N GLY A 747 0.30 -9.43 23.31
CA GLY A 747 1.16 -8.37 23.83
C GLY A 747 1.13 -7.06 23.03
N LEU A 748 0.13 -6.86 22.17
CA LEU A 748 -0.22 -5.55 21.62
C LEU A 748 -0.93 -4.68 22.67
N SER A 749 -0.84 -3.36 22.52
CA SER A 749 -1.66 -2.40 23.27
C SER A 749 -2.93 -2.00 22.53
N GLY A 750 -3.01 -2.24 21.23
CA GLY A 750 -4.18 -2.06 20.40
C GLY A 750 -3.89 -2.43 18.96
N PHE A 751 -4.92 -2.49 18.13
CA PHE A 751 -4.75 -2.68 16.69
C PHE A 751 -5.92 -2.20 15.85
N THR A 752 -5.70 -2.09 14.54
CA THR A 752 -6.72 -2.12 13.49
C THR A 752 -6.16 -2.85 12.25
N GLY A 753 -6.88 -2.90 11.13
CA GLY A 753 -6.37 -3.37 9.83
C GLY A 753 -6.49 -2.30 8.74
N TYR A 754 -5.72 -2.48 7.66
CA TYR A 754 -5.98 -1.77 6.41
C TYR A 754 -7.21 -2.37 5.71
N GLU A 755 -8.13 -1.51 5.30
CA GLU A 755 -9.34 -1.87 4.54
C GLU A 755 -9.03 -2.12 3.05
N ARG A 756 -7.91 -1.56 2.56
CA ARG A 756 -7.35 -1.72 1.20
C ARG A 756 -5.93 -1.18 1.12
N ASP A 757 -5.22 -1.57 0.06
CA ASP A 757 -3.96 -0.97 -0.36
C ASP A 757 -4.06 0.56 -0.48
N GLY A 758 -2.98 1.26 -0.11
CA GLY A 758 -2.93 2.73 -0.11
C GLY A 758 -3.30 3.40 1.22
N GLY A 759 -3.37 2.64 2.32
CA GLY A 759 -3.38 3.20 3.69
C GLY A 759 -4.75 3.58 4.25
N TRP A 760 -5.83 3.04 3.69
CA TRP A 760 -7.16 3.20 4.27
C TRP A 760 -7.30 2.32 5.51
N LEU A 761 -7.55 2.93 6.66
CA LEU A 761 -7.65 2.24 7.93
C LEU A 761 -9.11 1.89 8.20
N ALA A 762 -9.36 0.61 8.45
CA ALA A 762 -10.70 0.14 8.75
C ALA A 762 -11.08 0.43 10.21
N ILE A 763 -12.39 0.36 10.49
CA ILE A 763 -12.94 0.42 11.85
C ILE A 763 -13.90 -0.73 12.18
N GLY A 764 -14.05 -1.68 11.26
CA GLY A 764 -14.92 -2.85 11.44
C GLY A 764 -14.31 -3.96 12.29
N ILE A 765 -12.98 -3.99 12.42
CA ILE A 765 -12.28 -4.74 13.47
C ILE A 765 -11.15 -3.91 14.06
N MET A 766 -11.15 -3.76 15.39
CA MET A 766 -10.16 -2.97 16.12
C MET A 766 -9.97 -3.55 17.53
N GLY A 767 -8.77 -3.44 18.10
CA GLY A 767 -8.51 -3.83 19.49
C GLY A 767 -7.82 -2.75 20.31
N ALA A 768 -7.98 -2.81 21.63
CA ALA A 768 -7.36 -1.88 22.56
C ALA A 768 -7.16 -2.50 23.95
N THR A 769 -6.08 -2.11 24.63
CA THR A 769 -6.02 -2.11 26.10
C THR A 769 -6.94 -1.02 26.63
N GLN A 770 -7.51 -1.23 27.81
CA GLN A 770 -8.31 -0.21 28.48
C GLN A 770 -7.52 1.10 28.63
N GLY A 771 -8.15 2.23 28.30
CA GLY A 771 -7.54 3.55 28.41
C GLY A 771 -6.50 3.90 27.33
N HIS A 772 -6.49 3.18 26.18
CA HIS A 772 -5.46 3.37 25.15
C HIS A 772 -5.38 4.81 24.60
N PRO A 773 -4.18 5.42 24.45
CA PRO A 773 -4.03 6.83 24.09
C PRO A 773 -4.62 7.23 22.75
N PHE A 774 -4.59 6.36 21.73
CA PHE A 774 -5.18 6.66 20.42
C PHE A 774 -6.71 6.81 20.52
N PHE A 775 -7.38 5.88 21.21
CA PHE A 775 -8.83 5.92 21.37
C PHE A 775 -9.26 7.14 22.19
N ARG A 776 -8.45 7.55 23.18
CA ARG A 776 -8.63 8.83 23.88
C ARG A 776 -8.54 10.02 22.94
N HIS A 777 -7.48 10.08 22.12
CA HIS A 777 -7.26 11.15 21.14
C HIS A 777 -8.43 11.26 20.16
N TRP A 778 -8.93 10.12 19.66
CA TRP A 778 -10.09 10.05 18.79
C TRP A 778 -11.35 10.61 19.48
N ILE A 779 -11.66 10.17 20.70
CA ILE A 779 -12.81 10.65 21.49
C ILE A 779 -12.73 12.17 21.73
N GLU A 780 -11.56 12.69 22.13
CA GLU A 780 -11.36 14.13 22.37
C GLU A 780 -11.57 14.97 21.09
N LYS A 781 -11.10 14.47 19.94
CA LYS A 781 -11.26 15.11 18.62
C LYS A 781 -12.69 15.05 18.09
N ILE A 782 -13.41 13.97 18.35
CA ILE A 782 -14.82 13.78 17.95
C ILE A 782 -15.75 14.60 18.84
N LYS A 783 -15.48 14.66 20.16
CA LYS A 783 -16.23 15.51 21.10
C LYS A 783 -16.18 16.99 20.72
N THR A 784 -15.01 17.48 20.30
CA THR A 784 -14.80 18.88 19.91
C THR A 784 -15.04 19.19 18.43
N ALA A 785 -15.45 18.19 17.62
CA ALA A 785 -15.75 18.39 16.20
C ALA A 785 -16.92 19.36 15.98
N PRO A 786 -17.04 19.97 14.78
CA PRO A 786 -18.26 20.66 14.34
C PRO A 786 -19.52 19.77 14.44
N ALA A 787 -20.70 20.35 14.30
CA ALA A 787 -21.93 19.56 14.16
C ALA A 787 -21.83 18.64 12.93
N PHE A 788 -22.23 17.39 13.08
CA PHE A 788 -22.26 16.43 11.97
C PHE A 788 -23.42 16.76 11.04
N THR A 789 -23.22 16.53 9.75
CA THR A 789 -24.22 16.78 8.70
C THR A 789 -24.90 15.50 8.24
N GLY A 790 -24.35 14.32 8.56
CA GLY A 790 -24.88 13.03 8.12
C GLY A 790 -24.57 12.68 6.66
N ASN A 791 -24.11 13.66 5.85
CA ASN A 791 -23.90 13.50 4.42
C ASN A 791 -22.55 12.85 4.07
N ASP A 792 -21.56 12.88 4.97
CA ASP A 792 -20.21 12.35 4.74
C ASP A 792 -19.68 11.59 5.96
N ILE A 793 -20.40 10.53 6.32
CA ILE A 793 -20.11 9.66 7.47
C ILE A 793 -18.64 9.22 7.49
N LEU A 794 -18.06 8.90 6.33
CA LEU A 794 -16.68 8.44 6.18
C LEU A 794 -15.65 9.45 6.71
N TRP A 795 -15.90 10.75 6.54
CA TRP A 795 -15.03 11.85 7.01
C TRP A 795 -15.51 12.51 8.31
N GLU A 796 -16.75 12.28 8.74
CA GLU A 796 -17.27 12.78 10.03
C GLU A 796 -16.90 11.86 11.21
N THR A 797 -17.09 10.55 11.07
CA THR A 797 -16.86 9.54 12.13
C THR A 797 -16.15 8.27 11.64
N GLY A 798 -16.27 7.95 10.35
CA GLY A 798 -15.91 6.65 9.79
C GLY A 798 -14.42 6.41 9.49
N PRO A 799 -14.11 5.43 8.60
CA PRO A 799 -12.75 4.99 8.27
C PRO A 799 -11.78 6.13 7.90
N ARG A 800 -12.20 7.09 7.07
CA ARG A 800 -11.30 8.16 6.61
C ARG A 800 -10.97 9.17 7.72
N ARG A 801 -11.96 9.51 8.56
CA ARG A 801 -11.74 10.37 9.73
C ARG A 801 -10.82 9.69 10.74
N THR A 802 -11.09 8.43 11.03
CA THR A 802 -10.24 7.62 11.91
C THR A 802 -8.81 7.53 11.38
N GLY A 803 -8.65 7.29 10.08
CA GLY A 803 -7.32 7.25 9.45
C GLY A 803 -6.56 8.56 9.57
N GLN A 804 -7.23 9.70 9.36
CA GLN A 804 -6.63 11.01 9.62
C GLN A 804 -6.19 11.18 11.09
N LEU A 805 -7.07 10.84 12.04
CA LEU A 805 -6.76 10.98 13.47
C LEU A 805 -5.69 10.00 13.95
N LEU A 806 -5.58 8.81 13.35
CA LEU A 806 -4.48 7.89 13.63
C LEU A 806 -3.16 8.46 13.09
N GLN A 807 -3.14 9.01 11.88
CA GLN A 807 -1.95 9.70 11.35
C GLN A 807 -1.56 10.92 12.20
N GLU A 808 -2.52 11.73 12.67
CA GLU A 808 -2.25 12.82 13.62
C GLU A 808 -1.63 12.33 14.93
N TRP A 809 -2.15 11.24 15.51
CA TRP A 809 -1.66 10.64 16.76
C TRP A 809 -0.28 9.97 16.60
N LEU A 810 -0.06 9.26 15.48
CA LEU A 810 1.21 8.63 15.14
C LEU A 810 2.31 9.64 14.81
N ALA A 811 1.98 10.75 14.15
CA ALA A 811 2.91 11.85 13.89
C ALA A 811 3.45 12.50 15.18
N GLN A 812 2.68 12.42 16.28
CA GLN A 812 3.09 12.87 17.62
C GLN A 812 3.91 11.81 18.37
N ASN A 813 3.93 10.55 17.90
CA ASN A 813 4.55 9.40 18.56
C ASN A 813 5.41 8.55 17.60
N PRO A 814 6.42 9.13 16.91
CA PRO A 814 7.08 8.49 15.78
C PRO A 814 8.04 7.35 16.18
N VAL A 815 7.53 6.12 16.20
CA VAL A 815 8.29 4.87 15.97
C VAL A 815 7.36 3.91 15.23
N SER A 816 7.85 3.26 14.18
CA SER A 816 7.18 2.11 13.56
C SER A 816 8.19 1.01 13.22
N MET A 817 7.81 -0.24 13.46
CA MET A 817 8.54 -1.49 13.23
C MET A 817 7.57 -2.46 12.53
N ARG A 818 8.01 -3.56 11.91
CA ARG A 818 7.07 -4.61 11.51
C ARG A 818 6.75 -5.54 12.67
N MET A 819 5.64 -6.26 12.56
CA MET A 819 5.34 -7.40 13.44
C MET A 819 5.95 -8.67 12.87
N GLU A 820 7.00 -9.18 13.51
CA GLU A 820 7.57 -10.49 13.21
C GLU A 820 7.21 -11.48 14.34
N ASP A 821 6.70 -12.64 13.92
CA ASP A 821 6.29 -13.86 14.64
C ASP A 821 5.14 -13.91 15.68
N ALA A 822 4.13 -14.69 15.29
CA ALA A 822 3.44 -15.64 16.17
C ALA A 822 2.98 -16.91 15.41
N VAL A 823 2.73 -16.86 14.08
CA VAL A 823 2.16 -18.00 13.33
C VAL A 823 2.76 -18.19 11.93
N ALA A 824 3.87 -18.95 11.87
CA ALA A 824 4.35 -19.69 10.69
C ALA A 824 4.30 -18.94 9.34
N GLY A 825 5.19 -17.95 9.16
CA GLY A 825 5.44 -17.31 7.86
C GLY A 825 4.39 -16.28 7.42
N ARG A 826 3.75 -15.58 8.37
CA ARG A 826 2.73 -14.55 8.10
C ARG A 826 3.22 -13.15 8.51
N ASP A 827 3.92 -12.49 7.59
CA ASP A 827 4.22 -11.06 7.69
C ASP A 827 2.88 -10.28 7.67
N SER A 828 2.50 -9.69 8.80
CA SER A 828 1.12 -9.20 9.01
C SER A 828 1.08 -7.89 9.82
N GLY A 829 1.54 -6.81 9.18
CA GLY A 829 1.26 -5.44 9.64
C GLY A 829 2.43 -4.64 10.19
N VAL A 830 2.11 -3.38 10.49
CA VAL A 830 3.03 -2.38 11.04
C VAL A 830 2.74 -2.17 12.52
N LEU A 831 3.73 -2.42 13.36
CA LEU A 831 3.71 -2.10 14.78
C LEU A 831 4.18 -0.65 15.00
N TYR A 832 3.46 0.13 15.78
CA TYR A 832 3.80 1.50 16.13
C TYR A 832 4.24 1.60 17.59
N ARG A 833 4.75 2.78 17.97
CA ARG A 833 5.06 3.15 19.36
C ARG A 833 3.90 2.78 20.29
N ASP A 834 4.26 2.38 21.52
CA ASP A 834 3.37 1.78 22.51
C ASP A 834 2.77 0.40 22.15
N ARG A 835 3.23 -0.25 21.07
CA ARG A 835 2.75 -1.56 20.58
C ARG A 835 1.33 -1.55 19.99
N PHE A 836 0.95 -0.49 19.30
CA PHE A 836 -0.29 -0.44 18.52
C PHE A 836 -0.04 -0.99 17.10
N ALA A 837 -0.82 -1.95 16.61
CA ALA A 837 -0.59 -2.55 15.27
C ALA A 837 -1.59 -2.08 14.20
N VAL A 838 -1.16 -2.04 12.95
CA VAL A 838 -2.05 -1.98 11.78
C VAL A 838 -1.76 -3.19 10.91
N PHE A 839 -2.68 -4.16 10.92
CA PHE A 839 -2.61 -5.39 10.14
C PHE A 839 -2.88 -5.13 8.65
N GLU A 840 -2.27 -5.94 7.79
CA GLU A 840 -2.45 -5.85 6.34
C GLU A 840 -3.85 -6.35 5.89
N PRO A 841 -4.36 -5.94 4.71
CA PRO A 841 -5.73 -6.27 4.31
C PRO A 841 -6.04 -7.77 4.34
N TRP A 842 -5.14 -8.62 3.86
CA TRP A 842 -5.35 -10.08 3.82
C TRP A 842 -5.54 -10.77 5.19
N VAL A 843 -5.34 -10.06 6.30
CA VAL A 843 -5.56 -10.58 7.67
C VAL A 843 -7.05 -10.54 8.05
N PHE A 844 -7.77 -9.48 7.70
CA PHE A 844 -9.15 -9.21 8.14
C PHE A 844 -10.11 -8.77 7.01
N TYR A 845 -9.56 -8.23 5.93
CA TYR A 845 -10.20 -7.74 4.72
C TYR A 845 -9.63 -8.46 3.47
N PRO A 846 -9.70 -9.82 3.41
CA PRO A 846 -9.09 -10.58 2.32
C PRO A 846 -9.69 -10.31 0.93
N TYR A 847 -10.88 -9.71 0.87
CA TYR A 847 -11.58 -9.32 -0.36
C TYR A 847 -12.39 -8.04 -0.12
N PHE A 848 -12.67 -7.30 -1.19
CA PHE A 848 -13.48 -6.09 -1.16
C PHE A 848 -14.96 -6.39 -1.41
N MET A 849 -15.83 -5.43 -1.06
CA MET A 849 -17.30 -5.45 -1.28
C MET A 849 -17.82 -5.73 -2.71
N HIS A 850 -16.93 -5.87 -3.69
CA HIS A 850 -17.25 -6.13 -5.10
C HIS A 850 -16.58 -7.40 -5.64
N GLU A 851 -15.86 -8.12 -4.77
CA GLU A 851 -15.18 -9.37 -5.08
C GLU A 851 -15.93 -10.54 -4.41
N PRO A 852 -16.04 -11.71 -5.06
CA PRO A 852 -16.67 -12.86 -4.45
C PRO A 852 -15.76 -13.45 -3.35
N TRP A 853 -16.35 -13.75 -2.19
CA TRP A 853 -15.63 -14.43 -1.11
C TRP A 853 -15.33 -15.89 -1.49
N VAL A 854 -14.05 -16.23 -1.58
CA VAL A 854 -13.58 -17.62 -1.79
C VAL A 854 -12.61 -17.99 -0.69
N ARG A 855 -13.09 -18.70 0.33
CA ARG A 855 -12.31 -19.05 1.54
C ARG A 855 -11.00 -19.76 1.21
N GLU A 856 -11.01 -20.63 0.21
CA GLU A 856 -9.87 -21.42 -0.26
C GLU A 856 -8.75 -20.55 -0.86
N ALA A 857 -9.07 -19.36 -1.37
CA ALA A 857 -8.09 -18.41 -1.90
C ALA A 857 -7.35 -17.63 -0.80
N HIS A 858 -7.87 -17.61 0.43
CA HIS A 858 -7.34 -16.84 1.55
C HIS A 858 -7.09 -17.70 2.80
N PRO A 859 -6.29 -18.78 2.72
CA PRO A 859 -6.07 -19.73 3.83
C PRO A 859 -5.39 -19.11 5.06
N HIS A 860 -4.85 -17.89 4.93
CA HIS A 860 -4.16 -17.16 5.99
C HIS A 860 -5.00 -16.10 6.70
N ALA A 861 -6.21 -15.81 6.19
CA ALA A 861 -7.10 -14.81 6.76
C ALA A 861 -7.65 -15.25 8.13
N ILE A 862 -7.71 -14.29 9.06
CA ILE A 862 -8.15 -14.47 10.45
C ILE A 862 -9.63 -14.15 10.57
N ALA A 863 -10.09 -13.13 9.82
CA ALA A 863 -11.50 -12.81 9.64
C ALA A 863 -11.79 -12.40 8.20
N ALA A 864 -13.07 -12.44 7.83
CA ALA A 864 -13.59 -11.96 6.55
C ALA A 864 -14.71 -10.96 6.79
N HIS A 865 -14.60 -9.76 6.21
CA HIS A 865 -15.68 -8.77 6.22
C HIS A 865 -16.64 -9.04 5.06
N HIS A 866 -17.90 -9.38 5.37
CA HIS A 866 -18.92 -9.70 4.37
C HIS A 866 -19.70 -8.50 3.82
N TRP A 867 -19.42 -7.28 4.31
CA TRP A 867 -20.05 -6.04 3.83
C TRP A 867 -21.59 -6.04 3.87
N ALA A 868 -22.17 -6.89 4.72
CA ALA A 868 -23.60 -7.20 4.76
C ALA A 868 -24.44 -6.17 5.55
N GLY A 869 -23.95 -4.93 5.64
CA GLY A 869 -24.70 -3.80 6.18
C GLY A 869 -25.00 -3.90 7.69
N SER A 870 -23.96 -4.03 8.52
CA SER A 870 -24.08 -4.11 9.99
C SER A 870 -24.58 -2.83 10.69
N TRP A 871 -25.07 -1.83 9.93
CA TRP A 871 -25.46 -0.50 10.37
C TRP A 871 -26.80 0.00 9.76
N ILE A 872 -27.66 -0.92 9.29
CA ILE A 872 -28.92 -0.63 8.55
C ILE A 872 -30.17 -0.74 9.44
#